data_AF-A0A2N8ZGV2-F1
#
_entry.id   AF-A0A2N8ZGV2-F1
#
_cell.length_a   1.000
_cell.length_b   1.000
_cell.length_c   1.000
_cell.angle_alpha   90.00
_cell.angle_beta   90.00
_cell.angle_gamma   90.00
#
_symmetry.space_group_name_H-M   'P 1'
#
loop_
_entity.id
_entity.type
_entity.pdbx_description
1 polymer ?
#
loop_
_entity_poly.entity_id
_entity_poly.type
_entity_poly.pdbx_seq_one_letter_code
_entity_poly.pdbx_strand_id
1 'polypeptide(L)'
;MAYQSEQQLEDNLIAQLCTQGFEAIALKDNAELEANLKTQLEKVNECSLSDIEFRQVLGKLEKGNIFTKAKALRDHIDVTLDDGDSRHLTLFDDASKNKFQVAQQITVKGIYTNRYDVTVLVNGFPLIQIELKRRGIELKEAFNQVKRYQKHSYHANHGLFNYIQLFVISNGVNTQYFSNNSEMSAKQTFDWTDFDNKRISQLPSFASAFLTTSHLTAMLTKYIVLNETGKFLMVLRPYQFYAVEEIIKQVKTSDLNGYIWHTTGSGKTLTSFKAAQIMTSLSEVDKVVFVVDRKDLDYQTALEFNAFAKGCVDSTDNTNMLFHQLIDKPIKGKKINENRNSKLVVTTLQKLNNVVTKKRYLNEMEALQDKRIVFIFDECHRSQFGDTHQNITEFFKGAQLFGFTGTPIFAENAVAKKSIKKTTKDLFGECLHPYVIVDAIRDNNVLKFAIEYVGRYQYKDGSNNNLDIEVEDIDTKELLSSPARLDKITDYIITHHRRKTHSRDYNAMFCVSGVPELVQYYELLTKKKAEGKHNLKVATIFSYEANEEEEYELGNSDAAEVQEVAAKYLNDGDAVKLHSRDKLESFIGDYNKMFGTSYTTKDNESFYNYYKNISKRVKAKEIDILLVVNMFLTGFDAPKLNTLYVDKNLKNHGLIQAFSRTNRLLDETKSHGNVVCFRNLKKAADDAFTLFSNKQPNESIVIPPFEELLADFDKAYEALMAITPTVDSVDTLPDEEAQALFVRQFRELMRLKNMLRL
;
A
#
# COMPACT_ATOMS: atom_id res chain seq x y z
N MET A 1 22.25 -37.14 -7.73
CA MET A 1 22.38 -35.94 -8.60
C MET A 1 23.83 -35.84 -9.03
N ALA A 2 24.11 -35.60 -10.32
CA ALA A 2 25.49 -35.41 -10.79
C ALA A 2 26.09 -34.13 -10.17
N TYR A 3 27.36 -34.19 -9.75
CA TYR A 3 28.11 -33.04 -9.23
C TYR A 3 28.31 -32.02 -10.37
N GLN A 4 27.91 -30.78 -10.14
CA GLN A 4 28.13 -29.65 -11.06
C GLN A 4 28.96 -28.59 -10.33
N SER A 5 30.10 -28.17 -10.92
CA SER A 5 30.97 -27.15 -10.33
C SER A 5 30.44 -25.73 -10.54
N GLU A 6 30.95 -24.76 -9.77
CA GLU A 6 30.68 -23.33 -9.98
C GLU A 6 31.09 -22.89 -11.39
N GLN A 7 32.30 -23.24 -11.84
CA GLN A 7 32.78 -22.92 -13.19
C GLN A 7 31.84 -23.47 -14.29
N GLN A 8 31.31 -24.69 -14.12
CA GLN A 8 30.34 -25.24 -15.08
C GLN A 8 29.00 -24.48 -15.07
N LEU A 9 28.58 -23.92 -13.93
CA LEU A 9 27.39 -23.07 -13.88
C LEU A 9 27.64 -21.74 -14.58
N GLU A 10 28.81 -21.14 -14.39
CA GLU A 10 29.25 -19.90 -15.06
C GLU A 10 29.31 -20.07 -16.57
N ASP A 11 30.03 -21.09 -17.05
CA ASP A 11 30.22 -21.34 -18.48
C ASP A 11 28.88 -21.58 -19.19
N ASN A 12 27.99 -22.35 -18.55
CA ASN A 12 26.64 -22.59 -19.08
C ASN A 12 25.78 -21.33 -19.10
N LEU A 13 25.88 -20.50 -18.05
CA LEU A 13 25.14 -19.24 -17.99
C LEU A 13 25.63 -18.26 -19.06
N ILE A 14 26.95 -18.12 -19.26
CA ILE A 14 27.51 -17.28 -20.32
C ILE A 14 27.06 -17.78 -21.69
N ALA A 15 27.17 -19.09 -21.95
CA ALA A 15 26.71 -19.65 -23.22
C ALA A 15 25.24 -19.33 -23.49
N GLN A 16 24.38 -19.46 -22.47
CA GLN A 16 22.97 -19.09 -22.57
C GLN A 16 22.78 -17.58 -22.83
N LEU A 17 23.46 -16.71 -22.09
CA LEU A 17 23.35 -15.26 -22.29
C LEU A 17 23.82 -14.85 -23.69
N CYS A 18 24.85 -15.49 -24.26
CA CYS A 18 25.23 -15.26 -25.64
C CYS A 18 24.10 -15.57 -26.63
N THR A 19 23.35 -16.67 -26.43
CA THR A 19 22.16 -16.95 -27.25
C THR A 19 21.04 -15.92 -27.08
N GLN A 20 21.04 -15.17 -25.98
CA GLN A 20 20.07 -14.11 -25.65
C GLN A 20 20.56 -12.71 -26.06
N GLY A 21 21.64 -12.60 -26.84
CA GLY A 21 22.13 -11.35 -27.43
C GLY A 21 23.21 -10.60 -26.64
N PHE A 22 23.84 -11.26 -25.66
CA PHE A 22 24.95 -10.67 -24.91
C PHE A 22 26.30 -10.99 -25.59
N GLU A 23 27.17 -10.00 -25.73
CA GLU A 23 28.54 -10.20 -26.20
C GLU A 23 29.42 -10.73 -25.05
N ALA A 24 29.98 -11.93 -25.17
CA ALA A 24 30.95 -12.42 -24.20
C ALA A 24 32.31 -11.73 -24.41
N ILE A 25 32.85 -11.15 -23.33
CA ILE A 25 34.16 -10.48 -23.34
C ILE A 25 35.04 -10.98 -22.19
N ALA A 26 36.34 -10.93 -22.39
CA ALA A 26 37.33 -11.24 -21.36
C ALA A 26 37.87 -9.94 -20.77
N LEU A 27 37.66 -9.74 -19.47
CA LEU A 27 38.18 -8.61 -18.70
C LEU A 27 38.95 -9.15 -17.50
N LYS A 28 40.28 -9.10 -17.56
CA LYS A 28 41.16 -9.67 -16.54
C LYS A 28 41.27 -8.78 -15.32
N ASP A 29 41.28 -7.46 -15.52
CA ASP A 29 41.53 -6.50 -14.47
C ASP A 29 40.81 -5.16 -14.65
N ASN A 30 41.05 -4.29 -13.68
CA ASN A 30 40.60 -2.92 -13.59
C ASN A 30 40.86 -2.08 -14.86
N ALA A 31 42.05 -2.23 -15.47
CA ALA A 31 42.45 -1.42 -16.62
C ALA A 31 41.72 -1.86 -17.89
N GLU A 32 41.55 -3.18 -18.10
CA GLU A 32 40.75 -3.70 -19.21
C GLU A 32 39.27 -3.29 -19.08
N LEU A 33 38.73 -3.23 -17.85
CA LEU A 33 37.37 -2.73 -17.60
C LEU A 33 37.20 -1.26 -17.97
N GLU A 34 38.15 -0.39 -17.61
CA GLU A 34 38.12 1.04 -17.98
C GLU A 34 38.28 1.26 -19.49
N ALA A 35 39.19 0.50 -20.12
CA ALA A 35 39.36 0.54 -21.57
C ALA A 35 38.07 0.14 -22.30
N ASN A 36 37.41 -0.93 -21.84
CA ASN A 36 36.12 -1.32 -22.39
C ASN A 36 35.05 -0.23 -22.15
N LEU A 37 34.99 0.37 -20.96
CA LEU A 37 34.06 1.47 -20.66
C LEU A 37 34.23 2.63 -21.65
N LYS A 38 35.47 3.06 -21.92
CA LYS A 38 35.78 4.11 -22.91
C LYS A 38 35.19 3.75 -24.27
N THR A 39 35.54 2.57 -24.78
CA THR A 39 35.10 2.11 -26.10
C THR A 39 33.58 2.01 -26.21
N GLN A 40 32.87 1.55 -25.17
CA GLN A 40 31.42 1.45 -25.22
C GLN A 40 30.72 2.81 -25.11
N LEU A 41 31.27 3.75 -24.31
CA LEU A 41 30.77 5.12 -24.24
C LEU A 41 30.92 5.86 -25.56
N GLU A 42 32.06 5.69 -26.23
CA GLU A 42 32.33 6.23 -27.57
C GLU A 42 31.31 5.69 -28.59
N LYS A 43 31.04 4.38 -28.56
CA LYS A 43 30.05 3.74 -29.44
C LYS A 43 28.63 4.24 -29.22
N VAL A 44 28.17 4.33 -27.97
CA VAL A 44 26.77 4.70 -27.68
C VAL A 44 26.50 6.20 -27.91
N ASN A 45 27.54 7.04 -27.81
CA ASN A 45 27.44 8.50 -28.01
C ASN A 45 27.91 8.97 -29.40
N GLU A 46 28.29 8.03 -30.27
CA GLU A 46 28.82 8.31 -31.61
C GLU A 46 29.91 9.38 -31.56
N CYS A 47 30.90 9.17 -30.69
CA CYS A 47 31.99 10.10 -30.43
C CYS A 47 33.32 9.38 -30.24
N SER A 48 34.41 10.14 -30.26
CA SER A 48 35.73 9.71 -29.81
C SER A 48 36.12 10.59 -28.63
N LEU A 49 36.64 9.99 -27.57
CA LEU A 49 37.09 10.71 -26.38
C LEU A 49 38.61 10.69 -26.32
N SER A 50 39.23 11.87 -26.22
CA SER A 50 40.65 11.96 -25.91
C SER A 50 40.94 11.42 -24.51
N ASP A 51 42.20 11.13 -24.20
CA ASP A 51 42.56 10.64 -22.86
C ASP A 51 42.35 11.69 -21.77
N ILE A 52 42.30 12.98 -22.13
CA ILE A 52 42.02 14.08 -21.21
C ILE A 52 40.51 14.13 -20.94
N GLU A 53 39.70 14.12 -22.00
CA GLU A 53 38.23 14.09 -21.93
C GLU A 53 37.73 12.86 -21.15
N PHE A 54 38.28 11.67 -21.43
CA PHE A 54 37.89 10.45 -20.73
C PHE A 54 38.31 10.47 -19.24
N ARG A 55 39.45 11.08 -18.90
CA ARG A 55 39.82 11.31 -17.49
C ARG A 55 38.84 12.25 -16.79
N GLN A 56 38.31 13.26 -17.49
CA GLN A 56 37.25 14.12 -16.95
C GLN A 56 35.97 13.31 -16.67
N VAL A 57 35.59 12.42 -17.60
CA VAL A 57 34.46 11.49 -17.42
C VAL A 57 34.66 10.62 -16.18
N LEU A 58 35.81 9.94 -16.07
CA LEU A 58 36.13 9.09 -14.91
C LEU A 58 36.07 9.87 -13.59
N GLY A 59 36.63 11.08 -13.55
CA GLY A 59 36.57 11.95 -12.36
C GLY A 59 35.16 12.40 -11.98
N LYS A 60 34.22 12.48 -12.94
CA LYS A 60 32.79 12.71 -12.67
C LYS A 60 32.11 11.43 -12.20
N LEU A 61 32.38 10.30 -12.84
CA LEU A 61 31.83 8.99 -12.50
C LEU A 61 32.24 8.52 -11.11
N GLU A 62 33.43 8.90 -10.63
CA GLU A 62 33.97 8.51 -9.33
C GLU A 62 33.16 9.04 -8.16
N LYS A 63 32.57 10.24 -8.30
CA LYS A 63 31.89 10.95 -7.22
C LYS A 63 30.61 10.24 -6.75
N GLY A 64 30.32 10.43 -5.47
CA GLY A 64 29.05 10.02 -4.87
C GLY A 64 29.01 8.57 -4.39
N ASN A 65 27.86 8.18 -3.86
CA ASN A 65 27.56 6.84 -3.35
C ASN A 65 26.66 6.05 -4.33
N ILE A 66 26.29 4.82 -3.95
CA ILE A 66 25.43 3.93 -4.76
C ILE A 66 24.15 4.65 -5.21
N PHE A 67 23.50 5.39 -4.32
CA PHE A 67 22.26 6.09 -4.63
C PHE A 67 22.46 7.23 -5.65
N THR A 68 23.48 8.07 -5.46
CA THR A 68 23.76 9.16 -6.42
C THR A 68 24.26 8.65 -7.76
N LYS A 69 25.01 7.53 -7.79
CA LYS A 69 25.45 6.88 -9.03
C LYS A 69 24.29 6.23 -9.77
N ALA A 70 23.34 5.62 -9.06
CA ALA A 70 22.09 5.17 -9.65
C ALA A 70 21.31 6.33 -10.31
N LYS A 71 21.31 7.52 -9.69
CA LYS A 71 20.71 8.71 -10.29
C LYS A 71 21.47 9.18 -11.53
N ALA A 72 22.80 9.30 -11.43
CA ALA A 72 23.66 9.70 -12.53
C ALA A 72 23.56 8.76 -13.74
N LEU A 73 23.38 7.45 -13.53
CA LEU A 73 23.18 6.47 -14.59
C LEU A 73 21.96 6.77 -15.48
N ARG A 74 20.94 7.43 -14.91
CA ARG A 74 19.68 7.78 -15.60
C ARG A 74 19.68 9.22 -16.12
N ASP A 75 20.82 9.89 -16.03
CA ASP A 75 21.03 11.27 -16.45
C ASP A 75 22.21 11.34 -17.44
N HIS A 76 22.55 12.55 -17.88
CA HIS A 76 23.67 12.79 -18.77
C HIS A 76 24.88 13.29 -18.01
N ILE A 77 26.07 13.03 -18.55
CA ILE A 77 27.33 13.60 -18.06
C ILE A 77 27.83 14.61 -19.06
N ASP A 78 27.98 15.85 -18.60
CA ASP A 78 28.61 16.90 -19.38
C ASP A 78 30.11 16.61 -19.49
N VAL A 79 30.72 16.85 -20.64
CA VAL A 79 32.16 16.76 -20.87
C VAL A 79 32.58 17.99 -21.65
N THR A 80 33.67 18.61 -21.23
CA THR A 80 34.27 19.72 -21.97
C THR A 80 35.26 19.09 -22.93
N LEU A 81 35.02 19.25 -24.22
CA LEU A 81 35.88 18.75 -25.29
C LEU A 81 37.19 19.54 -25.36
N ASP A 82 38.20 18.97 -26.00
CA ASP A 82 39.53 19.58 -26.14
C ASP A 82 39.50 20.91 -26.92
N ASP A 83 38.46 21.16 -27.73
CA ASP A 83 38.22 22.42 -28.45
C ASP A 83 37.51 23.50 -27.60
N GLY A 84 37.11 23.16 -26.37
CA GLY A 84 36.41 24.03 -25.43
C GLY A 84 34.89 23.92 -25.46
N ASP A 85 34.30 23.18 -26.39
CA ASP A 85 32.86 22.96 -26.46
C ASP A 85 32.37 21.99 -25.37
N SER A 86 31.08 22.03 -25.04
CA SER A 86 30.47 21.11 -24.08
C SER A 86 29.62 20.07 -24.79
N ARG A 87 29.80 18.80 -24.44
CA ARG A 87 29.01 17.66 -24.94
C ARG A 87 28.32 16.93 -23.81
N HIS A 88 27.08 16.51 -24.02
CA HIS A 88 26.35 15.65 -23.10
C HIS A 88 26.53 14.19 -23.51
N LEU A 89 27.06 13.37 -22.60
CA LEU A 89 27.20 11.92 -22.79
C LEU A 89 26.05 11.19 -22.10
N THR A 90 25.40 10.31 -22.86
CA THR A 90 24.41 9.35 -22.40
C THR A 90 25.12 8.11 -21.87
N LEU A 91 24.75 7.68 -20.66
CA LEU A 91 25.33 6.48 -20.04
C LEU A 91 24.48 5.23 -20.26
N PHE A 92 23.16 5.41 -20.32
CA PHE A 92 22.18 4.33 -20.43
C PHE A 92 20.93 4.83 -21.14
N ASP A 93 20.45 4.06 -22.13
CA ASP A 93 19.34 4.45 -23.02
C ASP A 93 18.37 3.26 -23.18
N ASP A 94 17.58 3.24 -24.25
CA ASP A 94 16.72 2.12 -24.64
C ASP A 94 17.50 0.86 -25.03
N ALA A 95 16.83 -0.30 -24.93
CA ALA A 95 17.44 -1.61 -25.13
C ALA A 95 18.10 -1.80 -26.50
N SER A 96 17.57 -1.14 -27.55
CA SER A 96 18.09 -1.22 -28.92
C SER A 96 19.38 -0.44 -29.14
N LYS A 97 19.63 0.60 -28.34
CA LYS A 97 20.84 1.44 -28.42
C LYS A 97 21.93 0.92 -27.49
N ASN A 98 21.52 0.41 -26.33
CA ASN A 98 22.45 -0.16 -25.36
C ASN A 98 23.23 -1.35 -25.92
N LYS A 99 24.50 -1.45 -25.54
CA LYS A 99 25.36 -2.61 -25.79
C LYS A 99 25.46 -3.46 -24.54
N PHE A 100 25.03 -4.71 -24.65
CA PHE A 100 25.04 -5.68 -23.56
C PHE A 100 26.22 -6.63 -23.71
N GLN A 101 27.06 -6.67 -22.69
CA GLN A 101 28.21 -7.55 -22.64
C GLN A 101 28.16 -8.38 -21.36
N VAL A 102 28.78 -9.56 -21.38
CA VAL A 102 28.94 -10.42 -20.22
C VAL A 102 30.39 -10.82 -20.08
N ALA A 103 30.91 -10.71 -18.87
CA ALA A 103 32.26 -11.13 -18.51
C ALA A 103 32.20 -12.05 -17.30
N GLN A 104 33.08 -13.04 -17.26
CA GLN A 104 33.28 -13.87 -16.07
C GLN A 104 34.61 -13.58 -15.41
N GLN A 105 34.64 -13.77 -14.09
CA GLN A 105 35.87 -13.85 -13.30
C GLN A 105 36.72 -12.58 -13.32
N ILE A 106 36.06 -11.40 -13.34
CA ILE A 106 36.73 -10.09 -13.30
C ILE A 106 37.48 -9.97 -11.98
N THR A 107 38.78 -9.70 -12.03
CA THR A 107 39.61 -9.50 -10.84
C THR A 107 39.69 -8.02 -10.49
N VAL A 108 39.11 -7.66 -9.35
CA VAL A 108 39.11 -6.27 -8.85
C VAL A 108 40.09 -6.16 -7.69
N LYS A 109 41.12 -5.32 -7.87
CA LYS A 109 42.12 -5.03 -6.83
C LYS A 109 41.68 -3.80 -6.04
N GLY A 110 41.08 -4.02 -4.87
CA GLY A 110 40.76 -2.96 -3.91
C GLY A 110 41.66 -3.05 -2.67
N ILE A 111 41.06 -2.95 -1.47
CA ILE A 111 41.76 -3.25 -0.21
C ILE A 111 42.23 -4.71 -0.21
N TYR A 112 41.39 -5.60 -0.74
CA TYR A 112 41.72 -6.99 -1.02
C TYR A 112 41.41 -7.29 -2.49
N THR A 113 42.07 -8.32 -3.04
CA THR A 113 41.77 -8.81 -4.38
C THR A 113 40.52 -9.68 -4.32
N ASN A 114 39.47 -9.29 -5.05
CA ASN A 114 38.23 -10.06 -5.18
C ASN A 114 38.04 -10.49 -6.64
N ARG A 115 37.43 -11.66 -6.84
CA ARG A 115 37.10 -12.20 -8.16
C ARG A 115 35.58 -12.32 -8.25
N TYR A 116 34.99 -11.63 -9.22
CA TYR A 116 33.55 -11.55 -9.41
C TYR A 116 33.12 -12.60 -10.43
N ASP A 117 32.13 -13.44 -10.09
CA ASP A 117 31.79 -14.62 -10.89
C ASP A 117 31.31 -14.27 -12.30
N VAL A 118 30.13 -13.66 -12.45
CA VAL A 118 29.60 -13.22 -13.75
C VAL A 118 29.06 -11.80 -13.62
N THR A 119 29.55 -10.89 -14.46
CA THR A 119 29.14 -9.48 -14.49
C THR A 119 28.51 -9.16 -15.83
N VAL A 120 27.30 -8.61 -15.80
CA VAL A 120 26.64 -8.04 -16.98
C VAL A 120 26.96 -6.56 -17.05
N LEU A 121 27.55 -6.17 -18.18
CA LEU A 121 27.95 -4.82 -18.49
C LEU A 121 26.94 -4.22 -19.48
N VAL A 122 26.47 -3.01 -19.23
CA VAL A 122 25.66 -2.26 -20.20
C VAL A 122 26.36 -0.95 -20.53
N ASN A 123 26.68 -0.75 -21.79
CA ASN A 123 27.53 0.35 -22.28
C ASN A 123 28.86 0.42 -21.50
N GLY A 124 29.41 -0.74 -21.12
CA GLY A 124 30.65 -0.85 -20.34
C GLY A 124 30.49 -0.67 -18.83
N PHE A 125 29.31 -0.28 -18.32
CA PHE A 125 29.07 -0.17 -16.87
C PHE A 125 28.68 -1.50 -16.25
N PRO A 126 29.26 -1.92 -15.10
CA PRO A 126 28.84 -3.11 -14.39
C PRO A 126 27.51 -2.85 -13.67
N LEU A 127 26.40 -3.25 -14.30
CA LEU A 127 25.06 -2.93 -13.80
C LEU A 127 24.37 -4.11 -13.09
N ILE A 128 24.71 -5.35 -13.47
CA ILE A 128 24.21 -6.54 -12.80
C ILE A 128 25.38 -7.44 -12.45
N GLN A 129 25.43 -7.87 -11.19
CA GLN A 129 26.39 -8.87 -10.73
C GLN A 129 25.67 -10.15 -10.37
N ILE A 130 26.13 -11.26 -10.93
CA ILE A 130 25.63 -12.60 -10.68
C ILE A 130 26.68 -13.36 -9.88
N GLU A 131 26.28 -13.89 -8.73
CA GLU A 131 27.13 -14.66 -7.83
C GLU A 131 26.61 -16.10 -7.76
N LEU A 132 27.48 -17.04 -8.09
CA LEU A 132 27.13 -18.45 -8.25
C LEU A 132 27.78 -19.27 -7.13
N LYS A 133 27.04 -20.29 -6.67
CA LYS A 133 27.51 -21.25 -5.68
C LYS A 133 27.26 -22.66 -6.16
N ARG A 134 28.08 -23.60 -5.69
CA ARG A 134 27.83 -25.03 -5.91
C ARG A 134 26.47 -25.44 -5.36
N ARG A 135 25.85 -26.42 -6.03
CA ARG A 135 24.58 -27.01 -5.56
C ARG A 135 24.74 -27.54 -4.14
N GLY A 136 23.74 -27.27 -3.29
CA GLY A 136 23.75 -27.67 -1.88
C GLY A 136 24.29 -26.60 -0.92
N ILE A 137 24.91 -25.53 -1.42
CA ILE A 137 25.27 -24.36 -0.62
C ILE A 137 24.05 -23.45 -0.46
N GLU A 138 23.84 -22.91 0.74
CA GLU A 138 22.78 -21.93 0.99
C GLU A 138 23.07 -20.59 0.30
N LEU A 139 22.04 -19.95 -0.25
CA LEU A 139 22.16 -18.64 -0.92
C LEU A 139 22.66 -17.53 0.02
N LYS A 140 22.53 -17.72 1.34
CA LYS A 140 23.07 -16.80 2.35
C LYS A 140 24.59 -16.62 2.22
N GLU A 141 25.31 -17.66 1.79
CA GLU A 141 26.76 -17.57 1.55
C GLU A 141 27.08 -16.67 0.34
N ALA A 142 26.32 -16.80 -0.75
CA ALA A 142 26.43 -15.90 -1.91
C ALA A 142 26.14 -14.45 -1.51
N PHE A 143 25.08 -14.24 -0.71
CA PHE A 143 24.72 -12.93 -0.19
C PHE A 143 25.82 -12.32 0.70
N ASN A 144 26.42 -13.11 1.59
CA ASN A 144 27.54 -12.67 2.42
C ASN A 144 28.79 -12.34 1.58
N GLN A 145 28.99 -13.02 0.45
CA GLN A 145 30.06 -12.69 -0.49
C GLN A 145 29.86 -11.33 -1.15
N VAL A 146 28.64 -11.01 -1.59
CA VAL A 146 28.29 -9.66 -2.08
C VAL A 146 28.59 -8.57 -1.04
N LYS A 147 28.23 -8.79 0.23
CA LYS A 147 28.56 -7.85 1.33
C LYS A 147 30.07 -7.62 1.50
N ARG A 148 30.90 -8.66 1.30
CA ARG A 148 32.36 -8.53 1.36
C ARG A 148 32.89 -7.67 0.22
N TYR A 149 32.37 -7.82 -1.00
CA TYR A 149 32.76 -6.99 -2.14
C TYR A 149 32.51 -5.50 -1.88
N GLN A 150 31.33 -5.17 -1.35
CA GLN A 150 30.97 -3.80 -1.01
C GLN A 150 31.97 -3.14 -0.05
N LYS A 151 32.45 -3.91 0.95
CA LYS A 151 33.42 -3.42 1.93
C LYS A 151 34.84 -3.31 1.38
N HIS A 152 35.24 -4.20 0.47
CA HIS A 152 36.65 -4.40 0.13
C HIS A 152 37.07 -3.84 -1.24
N SER A 153 36.18 -3.84 -2.23
CA SER A 153 36.55 -3.55 -3.64
C SER A 153 35.74 -2.45 -4.32
N TYR A 154 34.63 -1.98 -3.75
CA TYR A 154 33.77 -0.98 -4.41
C TYR A 154 34.40 0.40 -4.56
N HIS A 155 35.43 0.73 -3.76
CA HIS A 155 36.16 1.99 -3.89
C HIS A 155 37.27 1.94 -4.94
N ALA A 156 37.60 0.76 -5.46
CA ALA A 156 38.60 0.60 -6.52
C ALA A 156 38.05 1.06 -7.88
N ASN A 157 38.96 1.32 -8.83
CA ASN A 157 38.63 1.53 -10.24
C ASN A 157 37.59 2.64 -10.47
N HIS A 158 37.86 3.85 -9.94
CA HIS A 158 36.91 4.99 -9.91
C HIS A 158 35.52 4.63 -9.35
N GLY A 159 35.44 3.60 -8.52
CA GLY A 159 34.21 3.10 -7.94
C GLY A 159 33.15 2.70 -8.95
N LEU A 160 33.54 2.10 -10.09
CA LEU A 160 32.63 1.64 -11.14
C LEU A 160 31.65 0.57 -10.63
N PHE A 161 32.06 -0.32 -9.73
CA PHE A 161 31.17 -1.33 -9.15
C PHE A 161 30.08 -0.75 -8.24
N ASN A 162 30.16 0.53 -7.86
CA ASN A 162 29.04 1.22 -7.21
C ASN A 162 27.86 1.50 -8.16
N TYR A 163 28.05 1.34 -9.49
CA TYR A 163 26.97 1.44 -10.47
C TYR A 163 26.11 0.19 -10.57
N ILE A 164 26.49 -0.93 -9.92
CA ILE A 164 25.63 -2.12 -9.86
C ILE A 164 24.27 -1.69 -9.33
N GLN A 165 23.21 -2.02 -10.08
CA GLN A 165 21.84 -1.76 -9.69
C GLN A 165 21.19 -3.03 -9.12
N LEU A 166 21.53 -4.20 -9.67
CA LEU A 166 20.94 -5.49 -9.31
C LEU A 166 22.01 -6.54 -9.01
N PHE A 167 21.74 -7.36 -8.01
CA PHE A 167 22.42 -8.62 -7.78
C PHE A 167 21.51 -9.78 -8.13
N VAL A 168 22.11 -10.85 -8.65
CA VAL A 168 21.50 -12.17 -8.76
C VAL A 168 22.38 -13.15 -8.00
N ILE A 169 21.80 -13.95 -7.11
CA ILE A 169 22.50 -15.01 -6.39
C ILE A 169 21.85 -16.34 -6.77
N SER A 170 22.67 -17.35 -7.08
CA SER A 170 22.15 -18.66 -7.44
C SER A 170 23.05 -19.80 -6.99
N ASN A 171 22.45 -20.94 -6.70
CA ASN A 171 23.16 -22.22 -6.54
C ASN A 171 22.80 -23.23 -7.65
N GLY A 172 22.30 -22.72 -8.79
CA GLY A 172 21.78 -23.49 -9.92
C GLY A 172 20.32 -23.92 -9.74
N VAL A 173 19.91 -24.27 -8.51
CA VAL A 173 18.56 -24.78 -8.19
C VAL A 173 17.62 -23.67 -7.71
N ASN A 174 18.14 -22.77 -6.87
CA ASN A 174 17.44 -21.60 -6.39
C ASN A 174 18.16 -20.35 -6.86
N THR A 175 17.41 -19.36 -7.32
CA THR A 175 17.92 -18.10 -7.86
C THR A 175 17.10 -16.97 -7.32
N GLN A 176 17.76 -15.97 -6.74
CA GLN A 176 17.14 -14.79 -6.17
C GLN A 176 17.82 -13.53 -6.67
N TYR A 177 17.09 -12.40 -6.67
CA TYR A 177 17.60 -11.11 -7.07
C TYR A 177 17.30 -10.03 -6.02
N PHE A 178 18.10 -8.97 -5.99
CA PHE A 178 17.91 -7.82 -5.09
C PHE A 178 18.60 -6.56 -5.60
N SER A 179 18.19 -5.40 -5.09
CA SER A 179 18.81 -4.12 -5.42
C SER A 179 20.09 -3.87 -4.61
N ASN A 180 21.04 -3.15 -5.21
CA ASN A 180 22.26 -2.71 -4.53
C ASN A 180 21.95 -1.56 -3.56
N ASN A 181 22.34 -1.71 -2.30
CA ASN A 181 22.13 -0.72 -1.24
C ASN A 181 23.32 -0.67 -0.29
N SER A 182 23.54 0.46 0.38
CA SER A 182 24.60 0.61 1.41
C SER A 182 24.41 -0.38 2.57
N GLU A 183 23.16 -0.56 3.00
CA GLU A 183 22.78 -1.57 3.97
C GLU A 183 21.94 -2.64 3.29
N MET A 184 22.48 -3.86 3.19
CA MET A 184 21.78 -4.99 2.59
C MET A 184 21.26 -5.95 3.66
N SER A 185 20.04 -6.45 3.46
CA SER A 185 19.45 -7.52 4.26
C SER A 185 19.10 -8.72 3.38
N ALA A 186 19.40 -9.93 3.83
CA ALA A 186 19.02 -11.16 3.12
C ALA A 186 17.49 -11.30 3.03
N LYS A 187 16.72 -10.58 3.85
CA LYS A 187 15.25 -10.52 3.75
C LYS A 187 14.74 -9.70 2.57
N GLN A 188 15.61 -8.95 1.91
CA GLN A 188 15.29 -8.13 0.74
C GLN A 188 15.75 -8.80 -0.57
N THR A 189 15.96 -10.12 -0.53
CA THR A 189 16.15 -10.94 -1.72
C THR A 189 14.82 -11.52 -2.16
N PHE A 190 14.55 -11.48 -3.46
CA PHE A 190 13.29 -11.92 -4.02
C PHE A 190 13.51 -13.07 -5.00
N ASP A 191 12.60 -14.01 -4.98
CA ASP A 191 12.47 -14.99 -6.04
C ASP A 191 11.73 -14.38 -7.24
N TRP A 192 12.09 -14.79 -8.46
CA TRP A 192 11.30 -14.44 -9.63
C TRP A 192 10.13 -15.42 -9.79
N THR A 193 8.97 -14.91 -10.20
CA THR A 193 7.77 -15.71 -10.48
C THR A 193 7.24 -15.37 -11.87
N ASP A 194 6.42 -16.24 -12.44
CA ASP A 194 5.60 -15.90 -13.60
C ASP A 194 4.38 -15.04 -13.18
N PHE A 195 3.52 -14.77 -14.17
CA PHE A 195 2.27 -14.02 -14.01
C PHE A 195 1.29 -14.66 -13.02
N ASP A 196 1.29 -16.00 -12.90
CA ASP A 196 0.41 -16.73 -11.97
C ASP A 196 0.97 -16.77 -10.54
N ASN A 197 2.07 -16.06 -10.29
CA ASN A 197 2.86 -16.09 -9.06
C ASN A 197 3.52 -17.46 -8.82
N LYS A 198 3.84 -18.25 -9.86
CA LYS A 198 4.59 -19.52 -9.72
C LYS A 198 6.08 -19.26 -9.81
N ARG A 199 6.85 -19.81 -8.86
CA ARG A 199 8.29 -19.56 -8.72
C ARG A 199 9.10 -20.14 -9.88
N ILE A 200 10.00 -19.33 -10.43
CA ILE A 200 11.00 -19.70 -11.43
C ILE A 200 12.38 -19.71 -10.75
N SER A 201 12.75 -20.85 -10.16
CA SER A 201 13.93 -20.95 -9.28
C SER A 201 15.21 -21.41 -9.98
N GLN A 202 15.10 -22.29 -10.98
CA GLN A 202 16.26 -22.86 -11.67
C GLN A 202 16.97 -21.80 -12.51
N LEU A 203 18.30 -21.74 -12.43
CA LEU A 203 19.09 -20.70 -13.09
C LEU A 203 18.82 -20.58 -14.60
N PRO A 204 18.71 -21.66 -15.40
CA PRO A 204 18.44 -21.52 -16.84
C PRO A 204 17.08 -20.89 -17.15
N SER A 205 16.02 -21.34 -16.45
CA SER A 205 14.67 -20.79 -16.63
C SER A 205 14.58 -19.34 -16.14
N PHE A 206 15.26 -19.02 -15.03
CA PHE A 206 15.39 -17.65 -14.55
C PHE A 206 16.11 -16.76 -15.58
N ALA A 207 17.22 -17.23 -16.15
CA ALA A 207 17.96 -16.47 -17.15
C ALA A 207 17.15 -16.19 -18.42
N SER A 208 16.31 -17.13 -18.86
CA SER A 208 15.39 -16.91 -19.99
C SER A 208 14.26 -15.91 -19.68
N ALA A 209 13.76 -15.89 -18.44
CA ALA A 209 12.68 -15.00 -18.04
C ALA A 209 13.17 -13.59 -17.68
N PHE A 210 14.30 -13.48 -17.00
CA PHE A 210 14.77 -12.27 -16.34
C PHE A 210 16.02 -11.65 -16.99
N LEU A 211 16.99 -12.47 -17.43
CA LEU A 211 18.27 -12.00 -17.96
C LEU A 211 18.24 -11.81 -19.48
N THR A 212 17.23 -11.12 -19.99
CA THR A 212 17.14 -10.71 -21.40
C THR A 212 17.45 -9.23 -21.53
N THR A 213 18.00 -8.79 -22.67
CA THR A 213 18.38 -7.38 -22.89
C THR A 213 17.19 -6.43 -22.68
N SER A 214 16.02 -6.77 -23.24
CA SER A 214 14.78 -6.00 -23.08
C SER A 214 14.29 -5.96 -21.64
N HIS A 215 14.26 -7.10 -20.94
CA HIS A 215 13.79 -7.16 -19.56
C HIS A 215 14.74 -6.42 -18.62
N LEU A 216 16.06 -6.59 -18.77
CA LEU A 216 17.05 -5.87 -17.97
C LEU A 216 16.98 -4.36 -18.21
N THR A 217 16.83 -3.88 -19.44
CA THR A 217 16.59 -2.45 -19.68
C THR A 217 15.35 -1.98 -18.94
N ALA A 218 14.23 -2.71 -19.03
CA ALA A 218 13.00 -2.33 -18.34
C ALA A 218 13.20 -2.31 -16.80
N MET A 219 13.88 -3.31 -16.24
CA MET A 219 14.16 -3.37 -14.82
C MET A 219 15.01 -2.19 -14.35
N LEU A 220 16.09 -1.87 -15.08
CA LEU A 220 17.01 -0.80 -14.74
C LEU A 220 16.41 0.61 -14.94
N THR A 221 15.65 0.82 -16.02
CA THR A 221 15.03 2.13 -16.32
C THR A 221 13.74 2.37 -15.53
N LYS A 222 12.83 1.39 -15.53
CA LYS A 222 11.45 1.53 -15.11
C LYS A 222 11.13 0.83 -13.81
N TYR A 223 11.79 -0.26 -13.43
CA TYR A 223 11.34 -1.06 -12.28
C TYR A 223 12.26 -1.05 -11.06
N ILE A 224 13.10 -0.02 -10.96
CA ILE A 224 13.82 0.34 -9.74
C ILE A 224 13.35 1.74 -9.31
N VAL A 225 12.81 1.83 -8.09
CA VAL A 225 12.42 3.08 -7.45
C VAL A 225 13.58 3.62 -6.63
N LEU A 226 13.97 4.86 -6.87
CA LEU A 226 14.95 5.58 -6.08
C LEU A 226 14.24 6.23 -4.90
N ASN A 227 14.37 5.67 -3.70
CA ASN A 227 13.77 6.25 -2.50
C ASN A 227 14.57 7.50 -2.08
N GLU A 228 14.07 8.69 -2.40
CA GLU A 228 14.76 9.95 -2.13
C GLU A 228 14.85 10.30 -0.64
N THR A 229 13.92 9.79 0.18
CA THR A 229 13.91 10.06 1.63
C THR A 229 14.95 9.21 2.36
N GLY A 230 15.00 7.91 2.07
CA GLY A 230 15.93 6.97 2.68
C GLY A 230 17.25 6.79 1.93
N LYS A 231 17.38 7.34 0.71
CA LYS A 231 18.56 7.23 -0.16
C LYS A 231 18.96 5.78 -0.46
N PHE A 232 17.98 4.95 -0.80
CA PHE A 232 18.17 3.54 -1.17
C PHE A 232 17.34 3.16 -2.42
N LEU A 233 17.74 2.08 -3.08
CA LEU A 233 17.11 1.52 -4.28
C LEU A 233 16.08 0.44 -3.89
N MET A 234 14.89 0.51 -4.46
CA MET A 234 13.82 -0.48 -4.31
C MET A 234 13.49 -1.10 -5.66
N VAL A 235 13.92 -2.33 -5.89
CA VAL A 235 13.50 -3.09 -7.07
C VAL A 235 12.07 -3.61 -6.86
N LEU A 236 11.22 -3.51 -7.89
CA LEU A 236 9.87 -4.09 -7.83
C LEU A 236 9.95 -5.63 -7.82
N ARG A 237 9.01 -6.22 -7.08
CA ARG A 237 8.77 -7.68 -7.04
C ARG A 237 8.00 -8.12 -8.29
N PRO A 238 8.02 -9.42 -8.66
CA PRO A 238 7.45 -9.89 -9.93
C PRO A 238 5.96 -9.55 -10.08
N TYR A 239 5.15 -9.80 -9.05
CA TYR A 239 3.72 -9.47 -9.07
C TYR A 239 3.44 -7.96 -9.23
N GLN A 240 4.36 -7.10 -8.76
CA GLN A 240 4.26 -5.65 -8.94
C GLN A 240 4.64 -5.27 -10.38
N PHE A 241 5.69 -5.90 -10.93
CA PHE A 241 6.07 -5.76 -12.34
C PHE A 241 4.90 -6.13 -13.26
N TYR A 242 4.30 -7.30 -13.10
CA TYR A 242 3.19 -7.75 -13.94
C TYR A 242 1.94 -6.87 -13.81
N ALA A 243 1.61 -6.42 -12.58
CA ALA A 243 0.51 -5.48 -12.39
C ALA A 243 0.72 -4.16 -13.15
N VAL A 244 1.94 -3.63 -13.14
CA VAL A 244 2.26 -2.39 -13.86
C VAL A 244 2.24 -2.61 -15.37
N GLU A 245 2.81 -3.70 -15.87
CA GLU A 245 2.81 -4.05 -17.29
C GLU A 245 1.38 -4.24 -17.83
N GLU A 246 0.49 -4.94 -17.11
CA GLU A 246 -0.90 -5.10 -17.55
C GLU A 246 -1.69 -3.78 -17.56
N ILE A 247 -1.47 -2.88 -16.59
CA ILE A 247 -2.07 -1.53 -16.65
C ILE A 247 -1.57 -0.78 -17.89
N ILE A 248 -0.25 -0.76 -18.13
CA ILE A 248 0.34 -0.05 -19.27
C ILE A 248 -0.18 -0.63 -20.58
N LYS A 249 -0.27 -1.95 -20.68
CA LYS A 249 -0.83 -2.65 -21.83
C LYS A 249 -2.29 -2.25 -22.05
N GLN A 250 -3.13 -2.31 -21.02
CA GLN A 250 -4.54 -1.90 -21.08
C GLN A 250 -4.69 -0.47 -21.60
N VAL A 251 -3.89 0.46 -21.10
CA VAL A 251 -3.87 1.87 -21.57
C VAL A 251 -3.43 1.97 -23.04
N LYS A 252 -2.44 1.20 -23.47
CA LYS A 252 -1.99 1.25 -24.87
C LYS A 252 -3.00 0.63 -25.85
N THR A 253 -3.72 -0.40 -25.45
CA THR A 253 -4.54 -1.22 -26.36
C THR A 253 -6.03 -0.97 -26.27
N SER A 254 -6.52 -0.31 -25.21
CA SER A 254 -7.95 -0.11 -24.97
C SER A 254 -8.23 1.12 -24.11
N ASP A 255 -9.50 1.49 -24.00
CA ASP A 255 -10.07 2.47 -23.07
C ASP A 255 -10.75 1.82 -21.85
N LEU A 256 -10.69 0.49 -21.74
CA LEU A 256 -11.29 -0.27 -20.66
C LEU A 256 -10.61 0.03 -19.32
N ASN A 257 -11.43 0.10 -18.27
CA ASN A 257 -10.97 0.19 -16.89
C ASN A 257 -10.35 -1.15 -16.44
N GLY A 258 -9.63 -1.15 -15.31
CA GLY A 258 -9.25 -2.39 -14.64
C GLY A 258 -8.94 -2.22 -13.16
N TYR A 259 -8.79 -3.32 -12.42
CA TYR A 259 -8.31 -3.25 -11.04
C TYR A 259 -7.21 -4.27 -10.75
N ILE A 260 -6.36 -3.93 -9.77
CA ILE A 260 -5.29 -4.76 -9.24
C ILE A 260 -5.68 -5.23 -7.86
N TRP A 261 -5.76 -6.56 -7.71
CA TRP A 261 -6.02 -7.19 -6.42
C TRP A 261 -4.72 -7.66 -5.78
N HIS A 262 -4.15 -6.83 -4.93
CA HIS A 262 -2.88 -7.12 -4.26
C HIS A 262 -3.07 -7.02 -2.76
N THR A 263 -2.84 -8.11 -2.02
CA THR A 263 -3.13 -8.21 -0.59
C THR A 263 -2.56 -7.04 0.23
N THR A 264 -3.23 -6.72 1.34
CA THR A 264 -2.77 -5.67 2.25
C THR A 264 -1.34 -5.92 2.68
N GLY A 265 -0.51 -4.90 2.44
CA GLY A 265 0.89 -4.93 2.75
C GLY A 265 1.84 -5.50 1.69
N SER A 266 1.36 -5.87 0.51
CA SER A 266 2.20 -6.29 -0.60
C SER A 266 2.99 -5.16 -1.28
N GLY A 267 2.74 -3.88 -0.93
CA GLY A 267 3.37 -2.72 -1.58
C GLY A 267 2.54 -2.09 -2.71
N LYS A 268 1.20 -2.09 -2.57
CA LYS A 268 0.26 -1.47 -3.53
C LYS A 268 0.59 -0.02 -3.85
N THR A 269 0.76 0.84 -2.84
CA THR A 269 1.06 2.27 -3.01
C THR A 269 2.31 2.52 -3.86
N LEU A 270 3.38 1.73 -3.65
CA LEU A 270 4.58 1.83 -4.47
C LEU A 270 4.32 1.42 -5.92
N THR A 271 3.54 0.35 -6.10
CA THR A 271 3.20 -0.22 -7.41
C THR A 271 2.31 0.73 -8.22
N SER A 272 1.26 1.25 -7.60
CA SER A 272 0.28 2.16 -8.19
C SER A 272 0.93 3.50 -8.55
N PHE A 273 1.78 4.03 -7.67
CA PHE A 273 2.56 5.23 -7.98
C PHE A 273 3.53 5.00 -9.13
N LYS A 274 4.19 3.83 -9.19
CA LYS A 274 5.12 3.54 -10.28
C LYS A 274 4.42 3.40 -11.62
N ALA A 275 3.25 2.76 -11.66
CA ALA A 275 2.38 2.74 -12.83
C ALA A 275 2.05 4.17 -13.28
N ALA A 276 1.66 5.05 -12.35
CA ALA A 276 1.35 6.44 -12.65
C ALA A 276 2.52 7.17 -13.31
N GLN A 277 3.73 7.00 -12.78
CA GLN A 277 4.93 7.61 -13.34
C GLN A 277 5.19 7.13 -14.77
N ILE A 278 5.16 5.83 -15.03
CA ILE A 278 5.45 5.29 -16.36
C ILE A 278 4.39 5.73 -17.37
N MET A 279 3.13 5.83 -16.97
CA MET A 279 2.07 6.30 -17.87
C MET A 279 2.23 7.76 -18.29
N THR A 280 2.95 8.59 -17.53
CA THR A 280 3.20 9.99 -17.94
C THR A 280 4.08 10.09 -19.19
N SER A 281 4.89 9.07 -19.51
CA SER A 281 5.66 9.05 -20.76
C SER A 281 4.88 8.53 -21.97
N LEU A 282 3.64 8.09 -21.79
CA LEU A 282 2.77 7.65 -22.89
C LEU A 282 2.22 8.86 -23.64
N SER A 283 2.27 8.80 -24.97
CA SER A 283 1.76 9.88 -25.84
C SER A 283 0.24 9.90 -25.88
N GLU A 284 -0.39 8.74 -25.67
CA GLU A 284 -1.83 8.54 -25.64
C GLU A 284 -2.49 9.21 -24.42
N VAL A 285 -1.73 9.44 -23.34
CA VAL A 285 -2.26 9.96 -22.08
C VAL A 285 -1.99 11.46 -21.96
N ASP A 286 -3.06 12.24 -21.82
CA ASP A 286 -2.96 13.69 -21.58
C ASP A 286 -2.52 13.96 -20.14
N LYS A 287 -3.18 13.33 -19.16
CA LYS A 287 -2.87 13.46 -17.73
C LYS A 287 -3.07 12.15 -16.97
N VAL A 288 -2.28 11.98 -15.92
CA VAL A 288 -2.40 10.91 -14.94
C VAL A 288 -2.75 11.53 -13.59
N VAL A 289 -3.89 11.14 -13.02
CA VAL A 289 -4.36 11.61 -11.72
C VAL A 289 -4.25 10.46 -10.72
N PHE A 290 -3.27 10.54 -9.84
CA PHE A 290 -3.09 9.62 -8.73
C PHE A 290 -3.91 10.09 -7.52
N VAL A 291 -4.92 9.30 -7.17
CA VAL A 291 -5.90 9.59 -6.13
C VAL A 291 -5.64 8.70 -4.92
N VAL A 292 -5.46 9.32 -3.76
CA VAL A 292 -5.24 8.64 -2.48
C VAL A 292 -6.33 9.00 -1.47
N ASP A 293 -6.65 8.08 -0.56
CA ASP A 293 -7.43 8.43 0.63
C ASP A 293 -6.59 9.28 1.59
N ARG A 294 -7.18 10.34 2.13
CA ARG A 294 -6.58 11.15 3.19
C ARG A 294 -6.32 10.34 4.46
N LYS A 295 -7.15 9.32 4.74
CA LYS A 295 -6.98 8.45 5.92
C LYS A 295 -5.79 7.49 5.76
N ASP A 296 -5.56 7.02 4.54
CA ASP A 296 -4.51 6.04 4.24
C ASP A 296 -3.17 6.70 3.85
N LEU A 297 -3.19 8.00 3.54
CA LEU A 297 -1.98 8.76 3.24
C LEU A 297 -1.15 8.99 4.51
N ASP A 298 -0.23 8.08 4.76
CA ASP A 298 0.72 8.23 5.84
C ASP A 298 1.78 9.30 5.53
N TYR A 299 2.47 9.79 6.58
CA TYR A 299 3.43 10.87 6.45
C TYR A 299 4.60 10.54 5.49
N GLN A 300 5.00 9.26 5.43
CA GLN A 300 6.12 8.83 4.58
C GLN A 300 5.71 8.85 3.11
N THR A 301 4.54 8.32 2.80
CA THR A 301 3.96 8.35 1.45
C THR A 301 3.80 9.80 0.97
N ALA A 302 3.36 10.71 1.84
CA ALA A 302 3.27 12.14 1.54
C ALA A 302 4.65 12.80 1.27
N LEU A 303 5.69 12.39 2.01
CA LEU A 303 7.06 12.86 1.79
C LEU A 303 7.62 12.35 0.46
N GLU A 304 7.41 11.08 0.14
CA GLU A 304 7.87 10.47 -1.11
C GLU A 304 7.19 11.14 -2.32
N PHE A 305 5.89 11.39 -2.25
CA PHE A 305 5.19 12.14 -3.29
C PHE A 305 5.67 13.58 -3.40
N ASN A 306 5.91 14.27 -2.28
CA ASN A 306 6.45 15.63 -2.32
C ASN A 306 7.91 15.69 -2.78
N ALA A 307 8.70 14.65 -2.55
CA ALA A 307 10.07 14.55 -3.08
C ALA A 307 10.06 14.41 -4.60
N PHE A 308 9.06 13.70 -5.15
CA PHE A 308 8.88 13.54 -6.59
C PHE A 308 8.23 14.78 -7.25
N ALA A 309 7.18 15.32 -6.64
CA ALA A 309 6.47 16.51 -7.10
C ALA A 309 6.23 17.46 -5.93
N LYS A 310 7.12 18.44 -5.77
CA LYS A 310 7.07 19.39 -4.64
C LYS A 310 5.71 20.11 -4.57
N GLY A 311 5.02 19.94 -3.44
CA GLY A 311 3.72 20.55 -3.19
C GLY A 311 2.56 19.81 -3.85
N CYS A 312 2.69 18.54 -4.20
CA CYS A 312 1.55 17.76 -4.72
C CYS A 312 0.63 17.26 -3.59
N VAL A 313 1.18 16.97 -2.40
CA VAL A 313 0.41 16.56 -1.22
C VAL A 313 0.39 17.68 -0.20
N ASP A 314 -0.79 18.28 -0.01
CA ASP A 314 -1.09 19.29 1.02
C ASP A 314 -2.27 18.80 1.90
N SER A 315 -2.22 19.07 3.20
CA SER A 315 -3.21 18.68 4.21
C SER A 315 -4.39 19.64 4.35
N THR A 316 -4.38 20.78 3.66
CA THR A 316 -5.51 21.72 3.63
C THR A 316 -6.59 21.26 2.64
N ASP A 317 -7.85 21.67 2.79
CA ASP A 317 -8.90 21.45 1.76
C ASP A 317 -8.77 22.43 0.57
N ASN A 318 -7.61 23.09 0.44
CA ASN A 318 -7.38 24.06 -0.60
C ASN A 318 -7.30 23.39 -1.97
N THR A 319 -8.36 23.56 -2.75
CA THR A 319 -8.50 23.03 -4.11
C THR A 319 -7.84 23.90 -5.18
N ASN A 320 -7.39 25.12 -4.83
CA ASN A 320 -6.85 26.06 -5.80
C ASN A 320 -5.60 25.51 -6.48
N MET A 321 -4.72 24.90 -5.69
CA MET A 321 -3.53 24.25 -6.21
C MET A 321 -3.90 23.13 -7.18
N LEU A 322 -4.72 22.17 -6.77
CA LEU A 322 -5.17 21.06 -7.62
C LEU A 322 -5.76 21.54 -8.95
N PHE A 323 -6.66 22.52 -8.90
CA PHE A 323 -7.25 23.13 -10.09
C PHE A 323 -6.18 23.64 -11.06
N HIS A 324 -5.24 24.47 -10.58
CA HIS A 324 -4.13 24.98 -11.39
C HIS A 324 -3.21 23.88 -11.94
N GLN A 325 -3.03 22.79 -11.21
CA GLN A 325 -2.25 21.63 -11.68
C GLN A 325 -2.98 20.85 -12.79
N LEU A 326 -4.30 20.75 -12.71
CA LEU A 326 -5.10 20.07 -13.73
C LEU A 326 -5.14 20.86 -15.04
N ILE A 327 -5.19 22.19 -15.00
CA ILE A 327 -5.25 23.05 -16.20
C ILE A 327 -3.90 23.62 -16.65
N ASP A 328 -2.79 23.19 -16.02
CA ASP A 328 -1.43 23.67 -16.29
C ASP A 328 -1.24 25.20 -16.20
N LYS A 329 -2.01 25.87 -15.34
CA LYS A 329 -1.88 27.33 -15.13
C LYS A 329 -0.93 27.66 -13.98
N PRO A 330 -0.01 28.61 -14.13
CA PRO A 330 0.86 29.05 -13.05
C PRO A 330 0.06 29.78 -11.95
N ILE A 331 0.47 29.60 -10.69
CA ILE A 331 -0.10 30.32 -9.54
C ILE A 331 0.67 31.63 -9.36
N LYS A 332 0.00 32.78 -9.50
CA LYS A 332 0.61 34.11 -9.28
C LYS A 332 1.28 34.18 -7.90
N GLY A 333 2.55 34.58 -7.87
CA GLY A 333 3.32 34.74 -6.63
C GLY A 333 4.02 33.48 -6.09
N LYS A 334 3.88 32.32 -6.74
CA LYS A 334 4.67 31.11 -6.43
C LYS A 334 5.63 30.82 -7.58
N LYS A 335 6.90 30.53 -7.26
CA LYS A 335 7.88 30.07 -8.26
C LYS A 335 7.34 28.81 -8.94
N ILE A 336 7.31 28.81 -10.27
CA ILE A 336 7.01 27.63 -11.08
C ILE A 336 8.13 26.62 -10.82
N ASN A 337 7.77 25.38 -10.50
CA ASN A 337 8.75 24.31 -10.39
C ASN A 337 9.03 23.80 -11.81
N GLU A 338 10.08 24.32 -12.45
CA GLU A 338 10.47 24.01 -13.83
C GLU A 338 10.76 22.52 -14.07
N ASN A 339 11.09 21.77 -13.01
CA ASN A 339 11.36 20.32 -13.06
C ASN A 339 10.12 19.45 -12.84
N ARG A 340 8.91 20.02 -12.85
CA ARG A 340 7.69 19.27 -12.56
C ARG A 340 7.15 18.59 -13.83
N ASN A 341 6.95 17.28 -13.76
CA ASN A 341 6.15 16.57 -14.76
C ASN A 341 4.69 17.05 -14.69
N SER A 342 4.28 17.86 -15.67
CA SER A 342 2.94 18.48 -15.75
C SER A 342 1.81 17.46 -15.99
N LYS A 343 2.14 16.27 -16.50
CA LYS A 343 1.16 15.21 -16.73
C LYS A 343 0.76 14.48 -15.43
N LEU A 344 1.60 14.47 -14.39
CA LEU A 344 1.28 13.80 -13.12
C LEU A 344 0.64 14.76 -12.10
N VAL A 345 -0.56 14.41 -11.66
CA VAL A 345 -1.29 15.09 -10.59
C VAL A 345 -1.52 14.11 -9.45
N VAL A 346 -1.13 14.49 -8.23
CA VAL A 346 -1.40 13.71 -7.01
C VAL A 346 -2.41 14.47 -6.18
N THR A 347 -3.48 13.81 -5.74
CA THR A 347 -4.55 14.47 -4.98
C THR A 347 -5.31 13.50 -4.08
N THR A 348 -6.13 14.06 -3.19
CA THR A 348 -7.13 13.28 -2.47
C THR A 348 -8.46 13.26 -3.22
N LEU A 349 -9.25 12.24 -2.96
CA LEU A 349 -10.58 12.09 -3.55
C LEU A 349 -11.50 13.29 -3.25
N GLN A 350 -11.49 13.80 -2.01
CA GLN A 350 -12.35 14.92 -1.60
C GLN A 350 -12.00 16.20 -2.35
N LYS A 351 -10.70 16.47 -2.57
CA LYS A 351 -10.26 17.63 -3.35
C LYS A 351 -10.67 17.51 -4.80
N LEU A 352 -10.51 16.31 -5.38
CA LEU A 352 -10.92 16.04 -6.75
C LEU A 352 -12.43 16.24 -6.91
N ASN A 353 -13.25 15.69 -6.00
CA ASN A 353 -14.70 15.89 -5.99
C ASN A 353 -15.08 17.37 -5.94
N ASN A 354 -14.45 18.14 -5.06
CA ASN A 354 -14.71 19.58 -4.94
C ASN A 354 -14.35 20.36 -6.20
N VAL A 355 -13.33 19.91 -6.94
CA VAL A 355 -12.90 20.55 -8.18
C VAL A 355 -13.88 20.26 -9.33
N VAL A 356 -14.44 19.04 -9.41
CA VAL A 356 -15.40 18.66 -10.45
C VAL A 356 -16.86 19.01 -10.15
N THR A 357 -17.16 19.56 -8.97
CA THR A 357 -18.55 19.93 -8.57
C THR A 357 -18.75 21.44 -8.40
N LYS A 358 -17.73 22.20 -7.99
CA LYS A 358 -17.90 23.64 -7.72
C LYS A 358 -17.90 24.46 -9.00
N LYS A 359 -19.00 25.18 -9.25
CA LYS A 359 -19.21 26.04 -10.44
C LYS A 359 -18.03 26.94 -10.82
N ARG A 360 -17.29 27.47 -9.83
CA ARG A 360 -16.12 28.34 -10.07
C ARG A 360 -14.99 27.68 -10.86
N TYR A 361 -14.93 26.35 -10.92
CA TYR A 361 -13.88 25.59 -11.62
C TYR A 361 -14.34 25.02 -12.96
N LEU A 362 -15.64 24.70 -13.08
CA LEU A 362 -16.18 23.94 -14.21
C LEU A 362 -15.88 24.58 -15.57
N ASN A 363 -16.09 25.90 -15.69
CA ASN A 363 -15.90 26.61 -16.97
C ASN A 363 -14.46 26.51 -17.52
N GLU A 364 -13.47 26.55 -16.64
CA GLU A 364 -12.05 26.48 -17.08
C GLU A 364 -11.56 25.04 -17.24
N MET A 365 -12.26 24.06 -16.67
CA MET A 365 -11.94 22.64 -16.77
C MET A 365 -12.66 21.93 -17.92
N GLU A 366 -13.58 22.60 -18.62
CA GLU A 366 -14.34 22.05 -19.74
C GLU A 366 -13.41 21.46 -20.82
N ALA A 367 -12.26 22.10 -21.06
CA ALA A 367 -11.23 21.63 -22.00
C ALA A 367 -10.59 20.27 -21.63
N LEU A 368 -10.81 19.76 -20.42
CA LEU A 368 -10.30 18.48 -19.94
C LEU A 368 -11.32 17.34 -20.03
N GLN A 369 -12.61 17.62 -20.30
CA GLN A 369 -13.67 16.60 -20.23
C GLN A 369 -13.46 15.45 -21.21
N ASP A 370 -13.06 15.78 -22.44
CA ASP A 370 -12.87 14.81 -23.53
C ASP A 370 -11.40 14.37 -23.67
N LYS A 371 -10.53 14.81 -22.75
CA LYS A 371 -9.11 14.42 -22.73
C LYS A 371 -8.94 13.03 -22.16
N ARG A 372 -7.90 12.33 -22.62
CA ARG A 372 -7.57 10.99 -22.13
C ARG A 372 -6.86 11.10 -20.79
N ILE A 373 -7.65 11.03 -19.72
CA ILE A 373 -7.15 11.17 -18.35
C ILE A 373 -7.20 9.81 -17.65
N VAL A 374 -6.04 9.34 -17.21
CA VAL A 374 -5.93 8.08 -16.48
C VAL A 374 -5.97 8.36 -14.98
N PHE A 375 -6.96 7.80 -14.29
CA PHE A 375 -7.05 7.87 -12.83
C PHE A 375 -6.50 6.58 -12.22
N ILE A 376 -5.62 6.70 -11.23
CA ILE A 376 -5.19 5.57 -10.40
C ILE A 376 -5.63 5.85 -8.98
N PHE A 377 -6.44 4.95 -8.43
CA PHE A 377 -6.91 5.02 -7.07
C PHE A 377 -6.14 4.01 -6.21
N ASP A 378 -5.44 4.48 -5.18
CA ASP A 378 -4.78 3.62 -4.19
C ASP A 378 -5.72 3.30 -3.02
N GLU A 379 -5.68 2.06 -2.54
CA GLU A 379 -6.59 1.53 -1.50
C GLU A 379 -8.06 1.88 -1.76
N CYS A 380 -8.57 1.42 -2.91
CA CYS A 380 -9.97 1.62 -3.31
C CYS A 380 -10.90 0.94 -2.31
N HIS A 381 -11.47 1.72 -1.39
CA HIS A 381 -12.42 1.26 -0.39
C HIS A 381 -13.83 1.84 -0.57
N ARG A 382 -14.80 1.07 -0.06
CA ARG A 382 -16.25 1.19 -0.21
C ARG A 382 -16.85 2.59 -0.06
N SER A 383 -16.31 3.44 0.82
CA SER A 383 -16.87 4.78 1.10
C SER A 383 -16.58 5.81 0.02
N GLN A 384 -15.62 5.54 -0.86
CA GLN A 384 -15.11 6.48 -1.85
C GLN A 384 -15.87 6.46 -3.19
N PHE A 385 -16.61 5.40 -3.46
CA PHE A 385 -17.17 5.11 -4.79
C PHE A 385 -18.69 5.33 -4.90
N GLY A 386 -19.23 6.20 -4.04
CA GLY A 386 -20.60 6.72 -4.17
C GLY A 386 -20.67 7.90 -5.15
N ASP A 387 -21.42 8.93 -4.76
CA ASP A 387 -21.69 10.14 -5.57
C ASP A 387 -20.39 10.80 -6.10
N THR A 388 -19.26 10.72 -5.37
CA THR A 388 -17.97 11.25 -5.84
C THR A 388 -17.42 10.57 -7.08
N HIS A 389 -17.45 9.23 -7.13
CA HIS A 389 -16.97 8.51 -8.32
C HIS A 389 -17.86 8.83 -9.52
N GLN A 390 -19.18 8.86 -9.31
CA GLN A 390 -20.15 9.28 -10.32
C GLN A 390 -19.85 10.70 -10.85
N ASN A 391 -19.62 11.69 -9.97
CA ASN A 391 -19.27 13.04 -10.38
C ASN A 391 -17.98 13.10 -11.22
N ILE A 392 -16.98 12.27 -10.88
CA ILE A 392 -15.72 12.21 -11.63
C ILE A 392 -15.94 11.63 -13.03
N THR A 393 -16.66 10.50 -13.12
CA THR A 393 -16.94 9.83 -14.40
C THR A 393 -17.92 10.61 -15.28
N GLU A 394 -18.85 11.36 -14.69
CA GLU A 394 -19.76 12.24 -15.43
C GLU A 394 -19.04 13.47 -15.99
N PHE A 395 -18.07 14.02 -15.24
CA PHE A 395 -17.30 15.17 -15.69
C PHE A 395 -16.23 14.80 -16.73
N PHE A 396 -15.42 13.77 -16.46
CA PHE A 396 -14.33 13.34 -17.34
C PHE A 396 -14.79 12.17 -18.23
N LYS A 397 -15.35 12.50 -19.39
CA LYS A 397 -15.87 11.51 -20.36
C LYS A 397 -14.78 10.64 -20.99
N GLY A 398 -13.56 11.16 -21.12
CA GLY A 398 -12.38 10.42 -21.57
C GLY A 398 -11.59 9.73 -20.45
N ALA A 399 -12.19 9.54 -19.26
CA ALA A 399 -11.51 8.95 -18.11
C ALA A 399 -11.32 7.44 -18.26
N GLN A 400 -10.12 6.97 -17.93
CA GLN A 400 -9.81 5.56 -17.74
C GLN A 400 -9.42 5.33 -16.28
N LEU A 401 -10.07 4.39 -15.60
CA LEU A 401 -10.01 4.21 -14.15
C LEU A 401 -9.28 2.92 -13.80
N PHE A 402 -8.24 3.02 -12.95
CA PHE A 402 -7.54 1.88 -12.38
C PHE A 402 -7.60 1.89 -10.86
N GLY A 403 -8.07 0.79 -10.27
CA GLY A 403 -8.18 0.65 -8.81
C GLY A 403 -7.17 -0.33 -8.24
N PHE A 404 -6.48 0.03 -7.16
CA PHE A 404 -5.67 -0.89 -6.37
C PHE A 404 -6.39 -1.21 -5.05
N THR A 405 -6.56 -2.50 -4.73
CA THR A 405 -7.19 -2.89 -3.46
C THR A 405 -6.63 -4.21 -2.93
N GLY A 406 -6.50 -4.30 -1.60
CA GLY A 406 -6.20 -5.57 -0.92
C GLY A 406 -7.44 -6.40 -0.59
N THR A 407 -8.60 -5.77 -0.63
CA THR A 407 -9.87 -6.36 -0.22
C THR A 407 -10.96 -5.94 -1.21
N PRO A 408 -11.02 -6.57 -2.40
CA PRO A 408 -12.05 -6.28 -3.38
C PRO A 408 -13.45 -6.55 -2.81
N ILE A 409 -14.43 -5.88 -3.40
CA ILE A 409 -15.84 -6.09 -3.11
C ILE A 409 -16.34 -7.11 -4.14
N PHE A 410 -16.73 -8.28 -3.65
CA PHE A 410 -17.34 -9.37 -4.39
C PHE A 410 -18.84 -9.45 -4.07
N ALA A 411 -19.59 -10.29 -4.77
CA ALA A 411 -21.03 -10.42 -4.54
C ALA A 411 -21.36 -10.83 -3.09
N GLU A 412 -20.53 -11.70 -2.50
CA GLU A 412 -20.70 -12.25 -1.15
C GLU A 412 -20.46 -11.22 -0.04
N ASN A 413 -19.55 -10.26 -0.26
CA ASN A 413 -19.24 -9.23 0.74
C ASN A 413 -19.84 -7.86 0.41
N ALA A 414 -20.60 -7.73 -0.70
CA ALA A 414 -21.25 -6.49 -1.11
C ALA A 414 -22.43 -6.11 -0.19
N VAL A 415 -22.36 -4.91 0.36
CA VAL A 415 -23.38 -4.27 1.19
C VAL A 415 -24.08 -3.24 0.32
N ALA A 416 -25.40 -3.23 0.38
CA ALA A 416 -26.21 -2.32 -0.40
C ALA A 416 -26.04 -0.89 0.10
N LYS A 417 -25.75 0.05 -0.81
CA LYS A 417 -25.83 1.50 -0.55
C LYS A 417 -26.98 2.05 -1.38
N LYS A 418 -27.94 2.75 -0.77
CA LYS A 418 -29.21 3.14 -1.42
C LYS A 418 -29.91 1.93 -2.10
N SER A 419 -29.83 0.76 -1.47
CA SER A 419 -30.37 -0.53 -1.94
C SER A 419 -29.70 -1.17 -3.16
N ILE A 420 -28.56 -0.62 -3.59
CA ILE A 420 -27.80 -1.13 -4.75
C ILE A 420 -26.48 -1.68 -4.23
N LYS A 421 -26.18 -2.93 -4.60
CA LYS A 421 -24.87 -3.54 -4.35
C LYS A 421 -24.01 -3.30 -5.59
N LYS A 422 -22.78 -2.80 -5.41
CA LYS A 422 -21.76 -2.69 -6.47
C LYS A 422 -20.51 -3.44 -6.02
N THR A 423 -19.95 -4.23 -6.92
CA THR A 423 -18.66 -4.90 -6.76
C THR A 423 -17.51 -4.00 -7.20
N THR A 424 -16.28 -4.40 -6.89
CA THR A 424 -15.09 -3.73 -7.44
C THR A 424 -15.06 -3.84 -8.96
N LYS A 425 -15.55 -4.95 -9.51
CA LYS A 425 -15.67 -5.15 -10.95
C LYS A 425 -16.65 -4.17 -11.60
N ASP A 426 -17.78 -3.90 -10.97
CA ASP A 426 -18.75 -2.92 -11.49
C ASP A 426 -18.18 -1.50 -11.55
N LEU A 427 -17.21 -1.18 -10.67
CA LEU A 427 -16.61 0.15 -10.57
C LEU A 427 -15.39 0.32 -11.49
N PHE A 428 -14.62 -0.76 -11.67
CA PHE A 428 -13.31 -0.68 -12.31
C PHE A 428 -13.12 -1.67 -13.46
N GLY A 429 -14.07 -2.54 -13.78
CA GLY A 429 -13.89 -3.57 -14.79
C GLY A 429 -13.09 -4.78 -14.29
N GLU A 430 -12.34 -5.42 -15.19
CA GLU A 430 -11.72 -6.72 -14.91
C GLU A 430 -10.54 -6.65 -13.93
N CYS A 431 -10.33 -7.75 -13.21
CA CYS A 431 -9.13 -7.94 -12.40
C CYS A 431 -7.94 -8.20 -13.32
N LEU A 432 -7.02 -7.24 -13.45
CA LEU A 432 -5.87 -7.35 -14.35
C LEU A 432 -4.77 -8.25 -13.77
N HIS A 433 -4.59 -8.24 -12.45
CA HIS A 433 -3.59 -9.09 -11.80
C HIS A 433 -3.93 -9.35 -10.31
N PRO A 434 -4.09 -10.62 -9.90
CA PRO A 434 -4.26 -11.01 -8.50
C PRO A 434 -2.94 -11.42 -7.81
N TYR A 435 -2.73 -10.95 -6.59
CA TYR A 435 -1.67 -11.38 -5.67
C TYR A 435 -2.24 -11.41 -4.25
N VAL A 436 -2.71 -12.57 -3.83
CA VAL A 436 -3.55 -12.75 -2.64
C VAL A 436 -2.72 -13.05 -1.39
N ILE A 437 -3.36 -13.10 -0.22
CA ILE A 437 -2.66 -13.28 1.05
C ILE A 437 -1.88 -14.60 1.13
N VAL A 438 -2.39 -15.67 0.50
CA VAL A 438 -1.72 -16.98 0.47
C VAL A 438 -0.43 -16.96 -0.36
N ASP A 439 -0.41 -16.22 -1.48
CA ASP A 439 0.81 -16.02 -2.27
C ASP A 439 1.82 -15.22 -1.44
N ALA A 440 1.38 -14.14 -0.79
CA ALA A 440 2.25 -13.28 -0.02
C ALA A 440 2.90 -13.96 1.20
N ILE A 441 2.17 -14.88 1.85
CA ILE A 441 2.71 -15.71 2.94
C ILE A 441 3.70 -16.75 2.38
N ARG A 442 3.33 -17.44 1.28
CA ARG A 442 4.20 -18.44 0.64
C ARG A 442 5.54 -17.84 0.21
N ASP A 443 5.50 -16.63 -0.33
CA ASP A 443 6.67 -15.93 -0.86
C ASP A 443 7.44 -15.17 0.25
N ASN A 444 7.05 -15.34 1.52
CA ASN A 444 7.61 -14.64 2.69
C ASN A 444 7.62 -13.11 2.56
N ASN A 445 6.66 -12.56 1.81
CA ASN A 445 6.50 -11.12 1.60
C ASN A 445 5.65 -10.46 2.69
N VAL A 446 4.82 -11.25 3.38
CA VAL A 446 4.10 -10.88 4.62
C VAL A 446 4.17 -12.03 5.63
N LEU A 447 4.03 -11.71 6.91
CA LEU A 447 3.99 -12.71 7.98
C LEU A 447 2.60 -13.37 8.10
N LYS A 448 2.59 -14.55 8.73
CA LYS A 448 1.37 -15.24 9.16
C LYS A 448 0.74 -14.57 10.37
N PHE A 449 -0.50 -14.93 10.70
CA PHE A 449 -1.18 -14.52 11.93
C PHE A 449 -1.21 -15.66 12.94
N ALA A 450 -0.99 -15.34 14.21
CA ALA A 450 -1.36 -16.19 15.34
C ALA A 450 -2.57 -15.56 16.03
N ILE A 451 -3.73 -16.17 15.84
CA ILE A 451 -5.01 -15.67 16.37
C ILE A 451 -5.34 -16.44 17.64
N GLU A 452 -5.52 -15.72 18.75
CA GLU A 452 -5.94 -16.24 20.03
C GLU A 452 -7.31 -15.66 20.41
N TYR A 453 -8.24 -16.52 20.80
CA TYR A 453 -9.54 -16.12 21.31
C TYR A 453 -9.54 -16.28 22.83
N VAL A 454 -9.62 -15.16 23.54
CA VAL A 454 -9.55 -15.09 25.01
C VAL A 454 -10.95 -14.89 25.57
N GLY A 455 -11.33 -15.73 26.53
CA GLY A 455 -12.67 -15.75 27.12
C GLY A 455 -13.58 -16.78 26.45
N ARG A 456 -13.34 -18.07 26.70
CA ARG A 456 -14.37 -19.10 26.54
C ARG A 456 -15.19 -19.08 27.84
N TYR A 457 -16.45 -18.69 27.75
CA TYR A 457 -17.39 -18.92 28.83
C TYR A 457 -17.78 -20.41 28.80
N GLN A 458 -17.65 -21.09 29.94
CA GLN A 458 -18.05 -22.48 30.12
C GLN A 458 -19.06 -22.52 31.26
N TYR A 459 -20.24 -23.07 30.97
CA TYR A 459 -21.32 -23.25 31.94
C TYR A 459 -20.83 -24.10 33.14
N LYS A 460 -21.13 -23.65 34.36
CA LYS A 460 -21.08 -24.45 35.59
C LYS A 460 -22.46 -24.40 36.24
N ASP A 461 -23.12 -25.55 36.36
CA ASP A 461 -24.42 -25.66 37.04
C ASP A 461 -24.32 -25.21 38.50
N GLY A 462 -25.24 -24.31 38.91
CA GLY A 462 -25.55 -24.06 40.33
C GLY A 462 -25.22 -22.70 40.92
N SER A 463 -24.77 -21.68 40.16
CA SER A 463 -24.56 -20.32 40.69
C SER A 463 -25.45 -19.28 40.01
N ASN A 464 -26.30 -18.62 40.80
CA ASN A 464 -27.29 -17.61 40.40
C ASN A 464 -26.73 -16.29 39.82
N ASN A 465 -25.52 -16.27 39.24
CA ASN A 465 -24.88 -15.01 38.84
C ASN A 465 -23.96 -15.06 37.62
N ASN A 466 -24.09 -16.02 36.70
CA ASN A 466 -23.46 -15.90 35.39
C ASN A 466 -24.33 -16.53 34.30
N LEU A 467 -24.78 -15.71 33.37
CA LEU A 467 -25.40 -16.14 32.11
C LEU A 467 -24.30 -16.64 31.17
N ASP A 468 -24.40 -17.90 30.76
CA ASP A 468 -23.77 -18.41 29.56
C ASP A 468 -24.89 -18.79 28.60
N ILE A 469 -24.82 -18.30 27.37
CA ILE A 469 -25.73 -18.70 26.31
C ILE A 469 -24.87 -19.18 25.14
N GLU A 470 -24.90 -20.50 24.92
CA GLU A 470 -24.56 -21.10 23.63
C GLU A 470 -25.64 -20.72 22.62
N VAL A 471 -25.56 -19.50 22.11
CA VAL A 471 -26.16 -19.08 20.84
C VAL A 471 -25.16 -18.09 20.25
N GLU A 472 -24.97 -18.10 18.93
CA GLU A 472 -24.19 -17.08 18.22
C GLU A 472 -24.74 -15.64 18.46
N ASP A 473 -25.83 -15.47 19.23
CA ASP A 473 -26.70 -14.29 19.29
C ASP A 473 -26.75 -13.52 20.63
N ILE A 474 -25.90 -13.79 21.62
CA ILE A 474 -25.84 -12.93 22.84
C ILE A 474 -24.55 -12.14 22.90
N ASP A 475 -24.41 -11.31 21.88
CA ASP A 475 -23.50 -10.17 21.85
C ASP A 475 -24.26 -8.93 22.36
N THR A 476 -24.96 -9.05 23.50
CA THR A 476 -25.73 -7.92 24.05
C THR A 476 -24.76 -6.82 24.46
N LYS A 477 -24.99 -5.62 23.93
CA LYS A 477 -24.15 -4.44 24.17
C LYS A 477 -23.88 -4.21 25.66
N GLU A 478 -24.84 -4.52 26.52
CA GLU A 478 -24.72 -4.43 27.98
C GLU A 478 -23.67 -5.38 28.57
N LEU A 479 -23.56 -6.62 28.07
CA LEU A 479 -22.57 -7.59 28.54
C LEU A 479 -21.16 -7.20 28.07
N LEU A 480 -21.04 -6.80 26.80
CA LEU A 480 -19.77 -6.43 26.17
C LEU A 480 -19.17 -5.17 26.77
N SER A 481 -19.99 -4.18 27.09
CA SER A 481 -19.57 -2.91 27.68
C SER A 481 -19.59 -2.93 29.22
N SER A 482 -19.78 -4.10 29.85
CA SER A 482 -19.83 -4.22 31.31
C SER A 482 -18.47 -3.85 31.95
N PRO A 483 -18.43 -2.97 32.97
CA PRO A 483 -17.17 -2.51 33.58
C PRO A 483 -16.30 -3.65 34.10
N ALA A 484 -16.90 -4.73 34.63
CA ALA A 484 -16.18 -5.91 35.11
C ALA A 484 -15.47 -6.67 33.99
N ARG A 485 -16.06 -6.74 32.79
CA ARG A 485 -15.43 -7.35 31.60
C ARG A 485 -14.27 -6.47 31.12
N LEU A 486 -14.48 -5.16 30.99
CA LEU A 486 -13.43 -4.23 30.55
C LEU A 486 -12.23 -4.23 31.52
N ASP A 487 -12.49 -4.31 32.83
CA ASP A 487 -11.43 -4.38 33.86
C ASP A 487 -10.59 -5.67 33.74
N LYS A 488 -11.24 -6.83 33.54
CA LYS A 488 -10.56 -8.12 33.30
C LYS A 488 -9.74 -8.13 32.02
N ILE A 489 -10.27 -7.55 30.93
CA ILE A 489 -9.52 -7.41 29.66
C ILE A 489 -8.29 -6.53 29.88
N THR A 490 -8.46 -5.43 30.61
CA THR A 490 -7.35 -4.53 30.96
C THR A 490 -6.26 -5.26 31.76
N ASP A 491 -6.63 -6.08 32.75
CA ASP A 491 -5.68 -6.90 33.52
C ASP A 491 -4.98 -7.95 32.66
N TYR A 492 -5.71 -8.61 31.75
CA TYR A 492 -5.12 -9.56 30.82
C TYR A 492 -4.06 -8.88 29.96
N ILE A 493 -4.37 -7.71 29.38
CA ILE A 493 -3.44 -6.95 28.54
C ILE A 493 -2.20 -6.57 29.36
N ILE A 494 -2.36 -5.97 30.54
CA ILE A 494 -1.23 -5.57 31.40
C ILE A 494 -0.33 -6.76 31.70
N THR A 495 -0.91 -7.91 32.05
CA THR A 495 -0.19 -9.13 32.44
C THR A 495 0.59 -9.74 31.26
N HIS A 496 -0.03 -9.81 30.08
CA HIS A 496 0.52 -10.54 28.94
C HIS A 496 1.29 -9.68 27.95
N HIS A 497 1.18 -8.34 28.03
CA HIS A 497 1.78 -7.43 27.06
C HIS A 497 3.27 -7.67 26.89
N ARG A 498 4.03 -7.78 28.00
CA ARG A 498 5.48 -8.03 27.95
C ARG A 498 5.83 -9.31 27.18
N ARG A 499 5.04 -10.38 27.32
CA ARG A 499 5.27 -11.63 26.59
C ARG A 499 4.92 -11.47 25.11
N LYS A 500 3.77 -10.90 24.79
CA LYS A 500 3.27 -10.74 23.41
C LYS A 500 4.16 -9.80 22.58
N THR A 501 4.79 -8.82 23.21
CA THR A 501 5.66 -7.84 22.53
C THR A 501 7.15 -8.11 22.69
N HIS A 502 7.55 -9.34 23.04
CA HIS A 502 8.96 -9.74 23.28
C HIS A 502 9.69 -8.76 24.21
N SER A 503 9.28 -8.70 25.47
CA SER A 503 9.82 -7.76 26.45
C SER A 503 9.78 -6.29 26.04
N ARG A 504 8.76 -5.89 25.26
CA ARG A 504 8.62 -4.55 24.67
C ARG A 504 9.69 -4.23 23.64
N ASP A 505 10.24 -5.22 22.95
CA ASP A 505 11.00 -5.01 21.71
C ASP A 505 10.08 -4.57 20.57
N TYR A 506 8.81 -4.92 20.66
CA TYR A 506 7.71 -4.47 19.80
C TYR A 506 6.66 -3.68 20.58
N ASN A 507 5.70 -3.09 19.87
CA ASN A 507 4.51 -2.46 20.48
C ASN A 507 3.20 -3.06 19.94
N ALA A 508 2.08 -2.57 20.49
CA ALA A 508 0.76 -3.08 20.19
C ALA A 508 -0.25 -1.99 19.81
N MET A 509 -1.30 -2.40 19.10
CA MET A 509 -2.54 -1.64 18.95
C MET A 509 -3.67 -2.33 19.72
N PHE A 510 -4.63 -1.54 20.20
CA PHE A 510 -5.86 -2.04 20.81
C PHE A 510 -7.05 -1.41 20.11
N CYS A 511 -7.85 -2.22 19.42
CA CYS A 511 -9.02 -1.80 18.66
C CYS A 511 -10.29 -2.14 19.43
N VAL A 512 -11.17 -1.15 19.61
CA VAL A 512 -12.41 -1.26 20.40
C VAL A 512 -13.65 -0.84 19.61
N SER A 513 -14.82 -1.22 20.10
CA SER A 513 -16.11 -1.02 19.42
C SER A 513 -16.42 0.44 19.09
N GLY A 514 -16.32 1.34 20.07
CA GLY A 514 -16.65 2.75 19.92
C GLY A 514 -15.94 3.65 20.92
N VAL A 515 -16.21 4.96 20.83
CA VAL A 515 -15.64 5.98 21.72
C VAL A 515 -15.98 5.74 23.20
N PRO A 516 -17.20 5.31 23.60
CA PRO A 516 -17.51 5.04 25.00
C PRO A 516 -16.63 3.96 25.64
N GLU A 517 -16.41 2.83 24.96
CA GLU A 517 -15.52 1.78 25.46
C GLU A 517 -14.06 2.23 25.46
N LEU A 518 -13.64 2.99 24.45
CA LEU A 518 -12.30 3.57 24.38
C LEU A 518 -11.99 4.45 25.60
N VAL A 519 -12.91 5.33 25.97
CA VAL A 519 -12.76 6.19 27.15
C VAL A 519 -12.60 5.35 28.41
N GLN A 520 -13.45 4.34 28.60
CA GLN A 520 -13.38 3.45 29.76
C GLN A 520 -12.05 2.68 29.83
N TYR A 521 -11.59 2.10 28.72
CA TYR A 521 -10.31 1.40 28.67
C TYR A 521 -9.13 2.33 28.96
N TYR A 522 -9.14 3.55 28.42
CA TYR A 522 -8.09 4.53 28.67
C TYR A 522 -8.03 4.93 30.16
N GLU A 523 -9.19 5.17 30.76
CA GLU A 523 -9.30 5.52 32.19
C GLU A 523 -8.87 4.35 33.10
N LEU A 524 -9.25 3.11 32.77
CA LEU A 524 -8.81 1.92 33.49
C LEU A 524 -7.29 1.72 33.43
N LEU A 525 -6.68 1.87 32.24
CA LEU A 525 -5.23 1.82 32.07
C LEU A 525 -4.54 2.96 32.84
N THR A 526 -5.11 4.16 32.83
CA THR A 526 -4.53 5.31 33.56
C THR A 526 -4.61 5.09 35.08
N LYS A 527 -5.75 4.60 35.57
CA LYS A 527 -5.95 4.25 36.99
C LYS A 527 -4.97 3.17 37.44
N LYS A 528 -4.87 2.06 36.70
CA LYS A 528 -3.96 0.94 37.04
C LYS A 528 -2.50 1.36 36.96
N LYS A 529 -2.14 2.32 36.10
CA LYS A 529 -0.81 2.94 36.09
C LYS A 529 -0.55 3.78 37.34
N ALA A 530 -1.51 4.58 37.78
CA ALA A 530 -1.40 5.38 39.01
C ALA A 530 -1.30 4.48 40.26
N GLU A 531 -1.96 3.31 40.25
CA GLU A 531 -1.84 2.26 41.28
C GLU A 531 -0.51 1.49 41.22
N GLY A 532 0.38 1.79 40.25
CA GLY A 532 1.67 1.13 40.10
C GLY A 532 1.61 -0.28 39.49
N LYS A 533 0.45 -0.72 38.97
CA LYS A 533 0.29 -2.06 38.38
C LYS A 533 1.01 -2.22 37.04
N HIS A 534 1.28 -1.12 36.34
CA HIS A 534 2.11 -1.10 35.13
C HIS A 534 2.71 0.29 34.88
N ASN A 535 3.67 0.36 33.95
CA ASN A 535 4.32 1.59 33.51
C ASN A 535 4.22 1.82 31.98
N LEU A 536 3.25 1.16 31.33
CA LEU A 536 3.03 1.28 29.87
C LEU A 536 2.73 2.73 29.46
N LYS A 537 3.24 3.12 28.28
CA LYS A 537 2.90 4.37 27.59
C LYS A 537 1.72 4.12 26.65
N VAL A 538 0.55 4.59 27.04
CA VAL A 538 -0.70 4.44 26.27
C VAL A 538 -1.03 5.78 25.63
N ALA A 539 -1.40 5.76 24.36
CA ALA A 539 -1.93 6.91 23.63
C ALA A 539 -3.23 6.52 22.93
N THR A 540 -4.08 7.50 22.61
CA THR A 540 -5.36 7.27 21.94
C THR A 540 -5.72 8.39 20.98
N ILE A 541 -6.56 8.07 19.99
CA ILE A 541 -7.04 9.00 18.98
C ILE A 541 -8.35 8.51 18.36
N PHE A 542 -9.31 9.42 18.18
CA PHE A 542 -10.61 9.18 17.56
C PHE A 542 -11.17 10.49 16.97
N SER A 543 -12.16 10.37 16.07
CA SER A 543 -12.90 11.50 15.47
C SER A 543 -13.89 12.14 16.45
N TYR A 544 -14.23 13.41 16.23
CA TYR A 544 -15.21 14.16 17.05
C TYR A 544 -16.28 14.89 16.22
N GLU A 545 -16.45 14.55 14.93
CA GLU A 545 -17.34 15.30 14.01
C GLU A 545 -18.84 15.04 14.21
N ALA A 546 -19.66 16.03 13.83
CA ALA A 546 -21.07 16.17 14.20
C ALA A 546 -22.07 15.21 13.51
N ASN A 547 -21.62 14.29 12.67
CA ASN A 547 -22.47 13.28 12.02
C ASN A 547 -21.92 11.88 12.30
N GLU A 548 -22.18 11.35 13.50
CA GLU A 548 -21.96 9.94 13.84
C GLU A 548 -22.95 8.99 13.13
N GLU A 549 -23.73 9.45 12.15
CA GLU A 549 -24.48 8.55 11.24
C GLU A 549 -23.60 7.94 10.13
N GLU A 550 -22.37 8.43 9.94
CA GLU A 550 -21.40 7.83 9.01
C GLU A 550 -20.08 7.41 9.69
N GLU A 551 -20.11 7.05 10.98
CA GLU A 551 -18.95 6.46 11.65
C GLU A 551 -18.81 4.96 11.31
N TYR A 552 -18.42 4.70 10.06
CA TYR A 552 -17.83 3.46 9.51
C TYR A 552 -18.03 2.20 10.36
N GLU A 553 -19.21 1.58 10.21
CA GLU A 553 -19.39 0.18 10.58
C GLU A 553 -18.47 -0.68 9.72
N LEU A 554 -17.38 -1.18 10.31
CA LEU A 554 -16.58 -2.27 9.75
C LEU A 554 -17.39 -3.58 9.82
N GLY A 555 -18.52 -3.63 9.10
CA GLY A 555 -19.33 -4.83 8.88
C GLY A 555 -20.36 -5.18 9.94
N ASN A 556 -21.03 -4.23 10.58
CA ASN A 556 -22.26 -4.55 11.32
C ASN A 556 -23.44 -4.69 10.34
N SER A 557 -23.60 -5.89 9.82
CA SER A 557 -24.90 -6.35 9.33
C SER A 557 -25.79 -6.55 10.55
N ASP A 558 -26.71 -5.62 10.81
CA ASP A 558 -28.09 -5.89 11.26
C ASP A 558 -28.81 -4.55 11.46
N ALA A 559 -29.25 -3.98 10.33
CA ALA A 559 -29.87 -2.66 10.27
C ALA A 559 -31.31 -2.61 10.82
N ALA A 560 -31.92 -3.75 11.16
CA ALA A 560 -33.33 -3.83 11.54
C ALA A 560 -33.55 -3.70 13.06
N GLU A 561 -32.75 -4.35 13.89
CA GLU A 561 -32.96 -4.33 15.36
C GLU A 561 -32.30 -3.12 16.05
N VAL A 562 -31.34 -2.45 15.39
CA VAL A 562 -30.64 -1.29 15.97
C VAL A 562 -31.44 0.02 15.79
N GLN A 563 -32.31 0.10 14.79
CA GLN A 563 -33.03 1.34 14.46
C GLN A 563 -34.14 1.71 15.44
N GLU A 564 -34.82 0.73 16.06
CA GLU A 564 -35.89 1.02 17.04
C GLU A 564 -35.34 1.55 18.37
N VAL A 565 -34.09 1.21 18.72
CA VAL A 565 -33.47 1.66 19.99
C VAL A 565 -32.79 3.03 19.83
N ALA A 566 -32.28 3.35 18.63
CA ALA A 566 -31.63 4.63 18.34
C ALA A 566 -32.60 5.83 18.44
N ALA A 567 -33.88 5.62 18.14
CA ALA A 567 -34.89 6.67 18.19
C ALA A 567 -35.13 7.25 19.61
N LYS A 568 -34.84 6.48 20.67
CA LYS A 568 -34.98 6.97 22.07
C LYS A 568 -33.88 7.93 22.53
N TYR A 569 -32.77 8.04 21.81
CA TYR A 569 -31.61 8.86 22.21
C TYR A 569 -31.40 10.14 21.38
N LEU A 570 -32.26 10.41 20.40
CA LEU A 570 -32.09 11.50 19.43
C LEU A 570 -32.26 12.92 20.01
N ASN A 571 -32.71 13.07 21.26
CA ASN A 571 -32.84 14.38 21.91
C ASN A 571 -31.56 14.85 22.64
N ASP A 572 -30.47 14.07 22.65
CA ASP A 572 -29.24 14.36 23.43
C ASP A 572 -27.97 14.52 22.57
N GLY A 573 -28.13 14.56 21.24
CA GLY A 573 -27.04 14.46 20.26
C GLY A 573 -25.98 15.56 20.32
N ASP A 574 -26.27 16.74 20.88
CA ASP A 574 -25.29 17.83 21.00
C ASP A 574 -24.48 17.77 22.32
N ALA A 575 -25.03 17.19 23.39
CA ALA A 575 -24.36 17.06 24.67
C ALA A 575 -23.27 15.97 24.66
N VAL A 576 -23.55 14.84 24.00
CA VAL A 576 -22.60 13.71 23.86
C VAL A 576 -21.38 14.11 23.01
N LYS A 577 -21.57 14.92 21.97
CA LYS A 577 -20.49 15.43 21.09
C LYS A 577 -19.50 16.32 21.83
N LEU A 578 -20.00 17.23 22.68
CA LEU A 578 -19.14 18.05 23.55
C LEU A 578 -18.31 17.16 24.50
N HIS A 579 -18.94 16.16 25.11
CA HIS A 579 -18.28 15.27 26.07
C HIS A 579 -17.14 14.45 25.43
N SER A 580 -17.32 13.91 24.22
CA SER A 580 -16.28 13.15 23.51
C SER A 580 -15.06 14.01 23.15
N ARG A 581 -15.27 15.26 22.71
CA ARG A 581 -14.17 16.20 22.42
C ARG A 581 -13.40 16.58 23.68
N ASP A 582 -14.09 16.84 24.78
CA ASP A 582 -13.46 17.20 26.06
C ASP A 582 -12.59 16.06 26.60
N LYS A 583 -13.07 14.80 26.47
CA LYS A 583 -12.27 13.61 26.79
C LYS A 583 -11.03 13.50 25.91
N LEU A 584 -11.18 13.69 24.59
CA LEU A 584 -10.04 13.68 23.67
C LEU A 584 -9.01 14.76 24.01
N GLU A 585 -9.45 15.98 24.35
CA GLU A 585 -8.56 17.07 24.77
C GLU A 585 -7.81 16.72 26.06
N SER A 586 -8.49 16.08 27.03
CA SER A 586 -7.86 15.57 28.25
C SER A 586 -6.78 14.52 27.94
N PHE A 587 -7.06 13.56 27.06
CA PHE A 587 -6.11 12.53 26.66
C PHE A 587 -4.91 13.11 25.88
N ILE A 588 -5.13 14.12 25.04
CA ILE A 588 -4.07 14.90 24.40
C ILE A 588 -3.25 15.67 25.45
N GLY A 589 -3.89 16.17 26.50
CA GLY A 589 -3.22 16.77 27.66
C GLY A 589 -2.26 15.80 28.35
N ASP A 590 -2.66 14.55 28.57
CA ASP A 590 -1.79 13.50 29.12
C ASP A 590 -0.64 13.16 28.17
N TYR A 591 -0.92 13.07 26.87
CA TYR A 591 0.09 12.85 25.84
C TYR A 591 1.14 13.98 25.82
N ASN A 592 0.68 15.23 25.88
CA ASN A 592 1.52 16.42 25.92
C ASN A 592 2.46 16.41 27.13
N LYS A 593 1.95 16.02 28.31
CA LYS A 593 2.78 15.82 29.51
C LYS A 593 3.78 14.68 29.33
N MET A 594 3.38 13.58 28.71
CA MET A 594 4.22 12.40 28.51
C MET A 594 5.40 12.66 27.57
N PHE A 595 5.22 13.53 26.57
CA PHE A 595 6.17 13.71 25.48
C PHE A 595 6.71 15.14 25.30
N GLY A 596 6.32 16.08 26.17
CA GLY A 596 6.76 17.47 26.11
C GLY A 596 6.24 18.20 24.86
N THR A 597 4.98 17.98 24.49
CA THR A 597 4.33 18.61 23.33
C THR A 597 3.17 19.52 23.75
N SER A 598 2.55 20.22 22.79
CA SER A 598 1.47 21.19 23.06
C SER A 598 0.36 21.13 22.01
N TYR A 599 -0.11 19.93 21.67
CA TYR A 599 -1.21 19.74 20.72
C TYR A 599 -2.58 20.02 21.34
N THR A 600 -3.58 20.33 20.52
CA THR A 600 -4.97 20.59 20.94
C THR A 600 -5.96 20.23 19.83
N THR A 601 -7.22 19.99 20.19
CA THR A 601 -8.35 19.84 19.26
C THR A 601 -8.99 21.17 18.88
N LYS A 602 -8.51 22.30 19.42
CA LYS A 602 -9.08 23.64 19.15
C LYS A 602 -8.93 24.08 17.70
N ASP A 603 -7.92 23.59 17.01
CA ASP A 603 -7.67 23.85 15.59
C ASP A 603 -7.28 22.57 14.84
N ASN A 604 -7.69 22.50 13.57
CA ASN A 604 -7.49 21.32 12.73
C ASN A 604 -6.01 21.05 12.41
N GLU A 605 -5.16 22.09 12.41
CA GLU A 605 -3.73 21.94 12.11
C GLU A 605 -3.01 21.24 13.27
N SER A 606 -3.30 21.65 14.51
CA SER A 606 -2.75 21.06 15.73
C SER A 606 -3.20 19.61 15.90
N PHE A 607 -4.48 19.30 15.68
CA PHE A 607 -4.96 17.92 15.69
C PHE A 607 -4.30 17.05 14.61
N TYR A 608 -4.08 17.61 13.41
CA TYR A 608 -3.35 16.89 12.36
C TYR A 608 -1.88 16.67 12.70
N ASN A 609 -1.23 17.65 13.34
CA ASN A 609 0.13 17.50 13.85
C ASN A 609 0.21 16.48 14.99
N TYR A 610 -0.83 16.36 15.83
CA TYR A 610 -0.98 15.29 16.82
C TYR A 610 -1.06 13.91 16.14
N TYR A 611 -1.93 13.75 15.14
CA TYR A 611 -2.03 12.52 14.34
C TYR A 611 -0.67 12.10 13.75
N LYS A 612 0.05 13.04 13.13
CA LYS A 612 1.41 12.80 12.60
C LYS A 612 2.40 12.40 13.69
N ASN A 613 2.34 13.05 14.85
CA ASN A 613 3.26 12.79 15.94
C ASN A 613 3.02 11.40 16.54
N ILE A 614 1.77 11.03 16.81
CA ILE A 614 1.40 9.67 17.24
C ILE A 614 1.94 8.65 16.24
N SER A 615 1.64 8.82 14.95
CA SER A 615 2.08 7.91 13.90
C SER A 615 3.60 7.67 13.97
N LYS A 616 4.38 8.75 14.05
CA LYS A 616 5.85 8.68 14.19
C LYS A 616 6.28 7.97 15.47
N ARG A 617 5.66 8.27 16.61
CA ARG A 617 6.02 7.71 17.92
C ARG A 617 5.66 6.23 18.05
N VAL A 618 4.54 5.79 17.48
CA VAL A 618 4.17 4.37 17.39
C VAL A 618 5.18 3.62 16.52
N LYS A 619 5.54 4.15 15.34
CA LYS A 619 6.59 3.54 14.49
C LYS A 619 7.95 3.47 15.21
N ALA A 620 8.28 4.49 16.01
CA ALA A 620 9.49 4.55 16.81
C ALA A 620 9.46 3.70 18.10
N LYS A 621 8.33 3.06 18.43
CA LYS A 621 8.12 2.29 19.68
C LYS A 621 8.25 3.13 20.95
N GLU A 622 7.92 4.41 20.86
CA GLU A 622 7.85 5.30 22.03
C GLU A 622 6.50 5.20 22.75
N ILE A 623 5.50 4.67 22.06
CA ILE A 623 4.17 4.32 22.57
C ILE A 623 4.08 2.79 22.60
N ASP A 624 3.74 2.22 23.75
CA ASP A 624 3.63 0.77 23.96
C ASP A 624 2.27 0.24 23.44
N ILE A 625 1.20 1.00 23.67
CA ILE A 625 -0.16 0.66 23.22
C ILE A 625 -0.83 1.89 22.60
N LEU A 626 -1.23 1.77 21.33
CA LEU A 626 -2.13 2.73 20.69
C LEU A 626 -3.57 2.20 20.73
N LEU A 627 -4.43 2.88 21.48
CA LEU A 627 -5.86 2.57 21.58
C LEU A 627 -6.64 3.32 20.51
N VAL A 628 -7.49 2.63 19.73
CA VAL A 628 -8.20 3.20 18.58
C VAL A 628 -9.61 2.61 18.42
N VAL A 629 -10.50 3.37 17.80
CA VAL A 629 -11.77 2.84 17.27
C VAL A 629 -11.57 2.34 15.84
N ASN A 630 -11.42 3.26 14.88
CA ASN A 630 -11.26 2.96 13.45
C ASN A 630 -9.96 3.55 12.84
N MET A 631 -9.36 4.57 13.48
CA MET A 631 -8.14 5.20 12.98
C MET A 631 -6.95 4.23 13.04
N PHE A 632 -6.03 4.36 12.09
CA PHE A 632 -4.83 3.50 11.95
C PHE A 632 -5.09 2.02 11.66
N LEU A 633 -6.34 1.57 11.47
CA LEU A 633 -6.66 0.20 11.07
C LEU A 633 -6.48 -0.04 9.55
N THR A 634 -6.54 1.03 8.77
CA THR A 634 -6.24 1.07 7.33
C THR A 634 -5.04 1.98 7.09
N GLY A 635 -4.26 1.72 6.03
CA GLY A 635 -3.13 2.56 5.60
C GLY A 635 -1.89 2.63 6.52
N PHE A 636 -2.02 2.47 7.83
CA PHE A 636 -0.92 2.67 8.78
C PHE A 636 0.16 1.58 8.74
N ASP A 637 1.38 1.93 8.34
CA ASP A 637 2.48 0.98 8.26
C ASP A 637 3.49 1.13 9.41
N ALA A 638 3.60 0.11 10.27
CA ALA A 638 4.54 0.08 11.39
C ALA A 638 5.23 -1.30 11.52
N PRO A 639 6.44 -1.48 10.95
CA PRO A 639 7.15 -2.77 11.03
C PRO A 639 7.39 -3.31 12.45
N LYS A 640 7.55 -2.42 13.44
CA LYS A 640 7.74 -2.76 14.86
C LYS A 640 6.45 -3.09 15.62
N LEU A 641 5.29 -2.96 14.99
CA LEU A 641 4.02 -3.37 15.57
C LEU A 641 3.81 -4.86 15.32
N ASN A 642 3.73 -5.66 16.39
CA ASN A 642 3.57 -7.11 16.28
C ASN A 642 2.26 -7.64 16.88
N THR A 643 1.56 -6.86 17.71
CA THR A 643 0.40 -7.34 18.45
C THR A 643 -0.82 -6.43 18.23
N LEU A 644 -1.97 -7.04 17.94
CA LEU A 644 -3.26 -6.38 17.87
C LEU A 644 -4.20 -7.02 18.91
N TYR A 645 -4.64 -6.23 19.88
CA TYR A 645 -5.74 -6.55 20.78
C TYR A 645 -7.05 -6.12 20.13
N VAL A 646 -8.08 -6.98 20.16
CA VAL A 646 -9.35 -6.76 19.47
C VAL A 646 -10.51 -6.98 20.43
N ASP A 647 -11.21 -5.90 20.77
CA ASP A 647 -12.53 -5.92 21.41
C ASP A 647 -13.55 -5.19 20.52
N LYS A 648 -13.64 -5.64 19.27
CA LYS A 648 -14.51 -5.08 18.23
C LYS A 648 -15.02 -6.20 17.33
N ASN A 649 -16.26 -6.10 16.86
CA ASN A 649 -16.82 -6.99 15.85
C ASN A 649 -16.25 -6.62 14.48
N LEU A 650 -15.15 -7.27 14.10
CA LEU A 650 -14.55 -7.13 12.78
C LEU A 650 -15.11 -8.21 11.85
N LYS A 651 -15.57 -7.82 10.65
CA LYS A 651 -15.99 -8.75 9.60
C LYS A 651 -15.33 -8.44 8.26
N ASN A 652 -15.23 -9.44 7.38
CA ASN A 652 -14.81 -9.30 5.99
C ASN A 652 -13.52 -8.46 5.81
N HIS A 653 -13.57 -7.42 4.98
CA HIS A 653 -12.43 -6.56 4.64
C HIS A 653 -11.83 -5.87 5.88
N GLY A 654 -12.68 -5.42 6.81
CA GLY A 654 -12.24 -4.74 8.02
C GLY A 654 -11.38 -5.63 8.93
N LEU A 655 -11.72 -6.92 8.99
CA LEU A 655 -10.94 -7.92 9.72
C LEU A 655 -9.54 -8.09 9.10
N ILE A 656 -9.46 -8.30 7.78
CA ILE A 656 -8.18 -8.49 7.09
C ILE A 656 -7.28 -7.25 7.20
N GLN A 657 -7.84 -6.05 7.04
CA GLN A 657 -7.08 -4.81 7.12
C GLN A 657 -6.49 -4.58 8.51
N ALA A 658 -7.31 -4.77 9.56
CA ALA A 658 -6.90 -4.62 10.94
C ALA A 658 -5.83 -5.66 11.31
N PHE A 659 -6.06 -6.95 11.03
CA PHE A 659 -5.11 -8.02 11.35
C PHE A 659 -3.77 -7.77 10.65
N SER A 660 -3.82 -7.34 9.39
CA SER A 660 -2.64 -7.00 8.58
C SER A 660 -1.80 -5.84 9.11
N ARG A 661 -2.21 -5.11 10.16
CA ARG A 661 -1.31 -4.15 10.83
C ARG A 661 -0.11 -4.85 11.48
N THR A 662 -0.25 -6.13 11.81
CA THR A 662 0.77 -6.91 12.54
C THR A 662 1.72 -7.71 11.64
N ASN A 663 1.40 -7.90 10.36
CA ASN A 663 2.06 -8.89 9.48
C ASN A 663 3.29 -8.37 8.71
N ARG A 664 3.84 -7.21 9.09
CA ARG A 664 5.03 -6.64 8.45
C ARG A 664 6.30 -7.39 8.84
N LEU A 665 7.16 -7.66 7.85
CA LEU A 665 8.50 -8.21 8.05
C LEU A 665 9.39 -7.19 8.77
N LEU A 666 10.23 -7.67 9.70
CA LEU A 666 11.29 -6.86 10.32
C LEU A 666 12.58 -7.68 10.50
N ASP A 667 12.61 -8.58 11.47
CA ASP A 667 13.79 -9.31 11.95
C ASP A 667 13.43 -10.78 12.24
N GLU A 668 14.41 -11.63 12.54
CA GLU A 668 14.19 -13.08 12.75
C GLU A 668 13.37 -13.36 14.02
N THR A 669 13.35 -12.41 14.97
CA THR A 669 12.57 -12.50 16.21
C THR A 669 11.07 -12.31 15.95
N LYS A 670 10.67 -11.52 14.94
CA LYS A 670 9.26 -11.36 14.54
C LYS A 670 8.84 -12.42 13.52
N SER A 671 8.34 -13.54 14.02
CA SER A 671 7.91 -14.68 13.18
C SER A 671 6.47 -14.60 12.67
N HIS A 672 5.59 -13.89 13.37
CA HIS A 672 4.17 -13.73 13.03
C HIS A 672 3.58 -12.46 13.64
N GLY A 673 2.39 -12.08 13.16
CA GLY A 673 1.55 -11.09 13.82
C GLY A 673 0.65 -11.73 14.87
N ASN A 674 0.68 -11.22 16.10
CA ASN A 674 -0.20 -11.66 17.18
C ASN A 674 -1.54 -10.93 17.09
N VAL A 675 -2.64 -11.69 17.06
CA VAL A 675 -4.00 -11.15 17.16
C VAL A 675 -4.68 -11.78 18.37
N VAL A 676 -5.06 -10.95 19.34
CA VAL A 676 -5.71 -11.39 20.57
C VAL A 676 -7.13 -10.85 20.58
N CYS A 677 -8.10 -11.72 20.35
CA CYS A 677 -9.52 -11.39 20.26
C CYS A 677 -10.21 -11.65 21.60
N PHE A 678 -10.91 -10.63 22.13
CA PHE A 678 -11.76 -10.72 23.32
C PHE A 678 -13.24 -10.94 22.97
N ARG A 679 -13.52 -11.18 21.69
CA ARG A 679 -14.81 -11.56 21.12
C ARG A 679 -14.63 -12.80 20.24
N ASN A 680 -15.70 -13.55 20.01
CA ASN A 680 -15.66 -14.73 19.14
C ASN A 680 -15.68 -14.31 17.67
N LEU A 681 -14.49 -14.04 17.10
CA LEU A 681 -14.33 -13.70 15.68
C LEU A 681 -13.91 -14.89 14.82
N LYS A 682 -14.08 -16.14 15.29
CA LYS A 682 -13.57 -17.32 14.58
C LYS A 682 -14.23 -17.50 13.21
N LYS A 683 -15.55 -17.58 13.19
CA LYS A 683 -16.34 -17.72 11.95
C LYS A 683 -16.07 -16.56 10.98
N ALA A 684 -16.14 -15.32 11.48
CA ALA A 684 -15.84 -14.13 10.70
C ALA A 684 -14.42 -14.10 10.12
N ALA A 685 -13.43 -14.63 10.85
CA ALA A 685 -12.06 -14.76 10.36
C ALA A 685 -11.95 -15.83 9.27
N ASP A 686 -12.53 -17.02 9.50
CA ASP A 686 -12.53 -18.13 8.54
C ASP A 686 -13.21 -17.72 7.21
N ASP A 687 -14.36 -17.06 7.29
CA ASP A 687 -15.10 -16.54 6.13
C ASP A 687 -14.27 -15.51 5.36
N ALA A 688 -13.66 -14.55 6.07
CA ALA A 688 -12.83 -13.52 5.45
C ALA A 688 -11.58 -14.11 4.79
N PHE A 689 -10.85 -15.01 5.46
CA PHE A 689 -9.67 -15.65 4.87
C PHE A 689 -10.01 -16.50 3.67
N THR A 690 -11.14 -17.21 3.68
CA THR A 690 -11.63 -18.00 2.55
C THR A 690 -11.90 -17.09 1.35
N LEU A 691 -12.66 -16.01 1.56
CA LEU A 691 -13.00 -15.08 0.50
C LEU A 691 -11.77 -14.41 -0.14
N PHE A 692 -10.82 -13.94 0.69
CA PHE A 692 -9.65 -13.19 0.20
C PHE A 692 -8.44 -14.05 -0.16
N SER A 693 -8.56 -15.39 -0.11
CA SER A 693 -7.55 -16.32 -0.61
C SER A 693 -7.93 -16.99 -1.94
N ASN A 694 -9.21 -16.96 -2.31
CA ASN A 694 -9.71 -17.53 -3.57
C ASN A 694 -9.49 -16.56 -4.75
N LYS A 695 -8.62 -16.91 -5.71
CA LYS A 695 -8.37 -16.09 -6.92
C LYS A 695 -9.55 -16.02 -7.90
N GLN A 696 -10.59 -16.83 -7.72
CA GLN A 696 -11.82 -16.84 -8.54
C GLN A 696 -13.09 -16.78 -7.67
N PRO A 697 -13.35 -15.64 -7.01
CA PRO A 697 -14.59 -15.41 -6.24
C PRO A 697 -15.76 -15.08 -7.17
N ASN A 698 -17.01 -15.15 -6.67
CA ASN A 698 -18.16 -14.71 -7.47
C ASN A 698 -18.21 -13.18 -7.54
N GLU A 699 -17.92 -12.62 -8.70
CA GLU A 699 -17.91 -11.17 -8.91
C GLU A 699 -19.26 -10.61 -9.39
N SER A 700 -20.23 -11.46 -9.73
CA SER A 700 -21.51 -11.03 -10.29
C SER A 700 -22.59 -10.95 -9.23
N ILE A 701 -23.20 -9.77 -9.08
CA ILE A 701 -24.44 -9.60 -8.32
C ILE A 701 -25.58 -9.78 -9.33
N VAL A 702 -26.34 -10.86 -9.22
CA VAL A 702 -27.54 -11.05 -10.04
C VAL A 702 -28.59 -10.02 -9.61
N ILE A 703 -28.82 -9.02 -10.44
CA ILE A 703 -29.92 -8.07 -10.29
C ILE A 703 -31.14 -8.67 -11.01
N PRO A 704 -32.33 -8.71 -10.39
CA PRO A 704 -33.54 -9.19 -11.06
C PRO A 704 -33.86 -8.36 -12.32
N PRO A 705 -34.41 -8.95 -13.39
CA PRO A 705 -34.83 -8.22 -14.59
C PRO A 705 -35.81 -7.08 -14.28
N PHE A 706 -35.84 -6.06 -15.13
CA PHE A 706 -36.73 -4.89 -14.97
C PHE A 706 -38.20 -5.27 -14.75
N GLU A 707 -38.70 -6.27 -15.47
CA GLU A 707 -40.08 -6.75 -15.35
C GLU A 707 -40.39 -7.33 -13.95
N GLU A 708 -39.41 -8.01 -13.34
CA GLU A 708 -39.55 -8.56 -11.99
C GLU A 708 -39.49 -7.45 -10.93
N LEU A 709 -38.57 -6.49 -11.09
CA LEU A 709 -38.48 -5.31 -10.23
C LEU A 709 -39.72 -4.42 -10.31
N LEU A 710 -40.33 -4.30 -11.49
CA LEU A 710 -41.56 -3.54 -11.68
C LEU A 710 -42.74 -4.24 -10.99
N ALA A 711 -42.85 -5.55 -11.14
CA ALA A 711 -43.89 -6.33 -10.46
C ALA A 711 -43.77 -6.25 -8.93
N ASP A 712 -42.54 -6.28 -8.40
CA ASP A 712 -42.30 -6.11 -6.97
C ASP A 712 -42.57 -4.67 -6.50
N PHE A 713 -42.26 -3.67 -7.34
CA PHE A 713 -42.60 -2.28 -7.06
C PHE A 713 -44.11 -2.06 -6.99
N ASP A 714 -44.87 -2.63 -7.93
CA ASP A 714 -46.33 -2.53 -7.94
C ASP A 714 -46.94 -3.20 -6.70
N LYS A 715 -46.45 -4.38 -6.30
CA LYS A 715 -46.88 -5.03 -5.05
C LYS A 715 -46.56 -4.19 -3.81
N ALA A 716 -45.36 -3.62 -3.73
CA ALA A 716 -44.96 -2.76 -2.62
C ALA A 716 -45.80 -1.47 -2.59
N TYR A 717 -46.18 -0.95 -3.76
CA TYR A 717 -47.02 0.22 -3.90
C TYR A 717 -48.45 -0.08 -3.42
N GLU A 718 -49.04 -1.19 -3.86
CA GLU A 718 -50.35 -1.64 -3.39
C GLU A 718 -50.37 -1.88 -1.87
N ALA A 719 -49.32 -2.52 -1.33
CA ALA A 719 -49.19 -2.76 0.11
C ALA A 719 -49.10 -1.45 0.92
N LEU A 720 -48.37 -0.44 0.41
CA LEU A 720 -48.30 0.87 1.05
C LEU A 720 -49.64 1.61 0.99
N MET A 721 -50.29 1.60 -0.18
CA MET A 721 -51.59 2.24 -0.39
C MET A 721 -52.71 1.60 0.45
N ALA A 722 -52.59 0.31 0.79
CA ALA A 722 -53.52 -0.35 1.69
C ALA A 722 -53.42 0.14 3.14
N ILE A 723 -52.23 0.58 3.57
CA ILE A 723 -52.00 1.11 4.94
C ILE A 723 -52.36 2.60 5.00
N THR A 724 -51.89 3.37 4.01
CA THR A 724 -52.13 4.82 3.92
C THR A 724 -52.59 5.17 2.50
N PRO A 725 -53.90 5.11 2.21
CA PRO A 725 -54.44 5.40 0.88
C PRO A 725 -54.22 6.85 0.43
N THR A 726 -54.09 7.78 1.38
CA THR A 726 -53.77 9.18 1.14
C THR A 726 -52.62 9.62 2.05
N VAL A 727 -51.97 10.73 1.69
CA VAL A 727 -50.90 11.32 2.51
C VAL A 727 -51.43 11.67 3.90
N ASP A 728 -52.65 12.20 4.00
CA ASP A 728 -53.30 12.56 5.26
C ASP A 728 -53.62 11.33 6.15
N SER A 729 -53.70 10.13 5.56
CA SER A 729 -53.99 8.91 6.32
C SER A 729 -52.87 8.55 7.30
N VAL A 730 -51.64 9.03 7.06
CA VAL A 730 -50.48 8.82 7.93
C VAL A 730 -50.72 9.43 9.32
N ASP A 731 -51.40 10.58 9.40
CA ASP A 731 -51.67 11.29 10.65
C ASP A 731 -52.70 10.55 11.53
N THR A 732 -53.40 9.56 10.97
CA THR A 732 -54.47 8.81 11.63
C THR A 732 -54.09 7.37 12.01
N LEU A 733 -52.82 7.01 11.91
CA LEU A 733 -52.34 5.67 12.29
C LEU A 733 -52.53 5.42 13.81
N PRO A 734 -53.12 4.27 14.21
CA PRO A 734 -53.67 4.08 15.56
C PRO A 734 -52.61 3.83 16.66
N ASP A 735 -51.45 3.27 16.31
CA ASP A 735 -50.41 2.86 17.26
C ASP A 735 -49.00 2.81 16.63
N GLU A 736 -48.00 2.54 17.48
CA GLU A 736 -46.59 2.45 17.08
C GLU A 736 -46.33 1.29 16.10
N GLU A 737 -47.08 0.19 16.19
CA GLU A 737 -46.94 -0.96 15.28
C GLU A 737 -47.38 -0.59 13.85
N ALA A 738 -48.50 0.11 13.71
CA ALA A 738 -48.99 0.60 12.42
C ALA A 738 -48.05 1.65 11.81
N GLN A 739 -47.45 2.52 12.63
CA GLN A 739 -46.43 3.48 12.20
C GLN A 739 -45.15 2.77 11.72
N ALA A 740 -44.67 1.78 12.47
CA ALA A 740 -43.52 0.97 12.09
C ALA A 740 -43.76 0.20 10.78
N LEU A 741 -44.97 -0.35 10.60
CA LEU A 741 -45.38 -1.03 9.37
C LEU A 741 -45.39 -0.09 8.16
N PHE A 742 -45.96 1.12 8.29
CA PHE A 742 -45.92 2.15 7.26
C PHE A 742 -44.48 2.49 6.87
N VAL A 743 -43.61 2.76 7.85
CA VAL A 743 -42.20 3.09 7.61
C VAL A 743 -41.48 1.96 6.87
N ARG A 744 -41.74 0.70 7.24
CA ARG A 744 -41.17 -0.47 6.58
C ARG A 744 -41.60 -0.58 5.11
N GLN A 745 -42.89 -0.45 4.83
CA GLN A 745 -43.42 -0.53 3.46
C GLN A 745 -42.97 0.66 2.60
N PHE A 746 -42.94 1.86 3.17
CA PHE A 746 -42.48 3.06 2.46
C PHE A 746 -41.00 2.95 2.08
N ARG A 747 -40.16 2.44 2.99
CA ARG A 747 -38.73 2.19 2.72
C ARG A 747 -38.54 1.14 1.63
N GLU A 748 -39.33 0.07 1.64
CA GLU A 748 -39.28 -0.97 0.61
C GLU A 748 -39.66 -0.43 -0.77
N LEU A 749 -40.73 0.35 -0.85
CA LEU A 749 -41.15 1.01 -2.08
C LEU A 749 -40.06 1.98 -2.60
N MET A 750 -39.47 2.79 -1.74
CA MET A 750 -38.40 3.73 -2.10
C MET A 750 -37.12 3.00 -2.52
N ARG A 751 -36.82 1.85 -1.92
CA ARG A 751 -35.73 0.95 -2.33
C ARG A 751 -35.97 0.46 -3.76
N LEU A 752 -37.15 -0.08 -4.08
CA LEU A 752 -37.48 -0.59 -5.40
C LEU A 752 -37.50 0.52 -6.46
N LYS A 753 -38.01 1.71 -6.10
CA LYS A 753 -37.95 2.92 -6.94
C LYS A 753 -36.52 3.32 -7.33
N ASN A 754 -35.58 3.20 -6.39
CA ASN A 754 -34.18 3.51 -6.65
C ASN A 754 -33.53 2.45 -7.55
N MET A 755 -33.90 1.18 -7.40
CA MET A 755 -33.44 0.09 -8.28
C MET A 755 -33.98 0.23 -9.72
N LEU A 756 -35.21 0.71 -9.90
CA LEU A 756 -35.82 1.00 -11.22
C LEU A 756 -35.23 2.22 -11.95
N ARG A 757 -34.41 3.04 -11.28
CA ARG A 757 -33.77 4.25 -11.86
C ARG A 757 -32.35 4.01 -12.39
N LEU A 758 -31.77 2.85 -12.08
CA LEU A 758 -30.53 2.35 -12.66
C LEU A 758 -30.82 1.67 -14.00
#